data_AF-A0A4Y2KKN7-F1
#
_entry.id   AF-A0A4Y2KKN7-F1
#
_cell.length_a   1.000
_cell.length_b   1.000
_cell.length_c   1.000
_cell.angle_alpha   90.00
_cell.angle_beta   90.00
_cell.angle_gamma   90.00
#
_symmetry.space_group_name_H-M   'P 1'
#
loop_
_entity.id
_entity.type
_entity.pdbx_description
1 polymer ?
#
loop_
_entity_poly.entity_id
_entity_poly.type
_entity_poly.pdbx_seq_one_letter_code
_entity_poly.pdbx_strand_id
1 'polypeptide(L)'
;MTCIKNGFQCSEQLKYVLNNARVCDRHFSEWCFTSTLRQKLIKFACPFTIGDDIPSTSRQTLSALPSAASQCTSVEVSDTEPCSTTELCSPTPSRDTIGHLQVTPKTRKIKTLRSSVSKLKKKLYEKRSSSRFLGQLKAKLADKPHLYNFVTSQLKMQCRDIKGRRWTAKEKSFALQIYLHSPSAYKLLRKFFAFPSKATLYRYTYNIARSPGFCKNLVKCLKSQSSRMSESDRLCVLSIDEMSIKPGLTYATDLDCVDGFSTVKKHDFKEDPPFATHALVFMARGIVKNWKQILGYHFTSSSEVYSLQELIHEAIDILQSCELEVVSIVCDQGPNNQGLFKELKVTKDAPFFFHNSKKIFAMYDPPHLLKSVRNNLKNHGIFFVDKVASIKPRTCFADWSHIQKLYELDSKKKICACRKLTKRHIEVSGLKKMNVKLAAQVLSHSVAAALNLYVGKEDFDSKASETAQFVYNMDKIFDSVNARSRKHEKKEMCAATGNSGHLELWKEKITWIEKWHIRSSKTGRKIYAACKNGWLITLKAFIGISEYLLKKIKFIITSRFSQDALENTFSSIRRRGGFRDNPDCNEFRHTIQKVIITNFLKQSSNKNCQDDDAYSLIDFSCFNKKELLDIISSEDCATESEQHDEDSLHLNTLDSVEENVLSYISGYLAKKYLSLNDCIECEKLMSWLKHPYTVDHVSKCHDTIHSFPVQREDKSPLSLCASIDTLPYWQVSSYCTISKHNLEPSFRRESHEVLNPSCTVPIVEASCQSVLIWGYFSWAGLESPTLYNEKMKSFECVDFLKDHLIPSMDYFFPEDGIFQDDNARTQRARSMDNLF
;
A
#
# COMPACT_ATOMS: atom_id res chain seq x y z
N MET A 1 30.97 -38.47 -46.04
CA MET A 1 30.88 -39.91 -46.36
C MET A 1 29.83 -40.53 -45.45
N THR A 2 28.70 -40.89 -46.05
CA THR A 2 27.83 -42.05 -45.75
C THR A 2 27.88 -42.69 -44.36
N CYS A 3 26.81 -42.54 -43.57
CA CYS A 3 25.88 -43.64 -43.27
C CYS A 3 24.65 -43.14 -42.49
N ILE A 4 23.48 -43.39 -43.09
CA ILE A 4 22.16 -43.40 -42.47
C ILE A 4 21.99 -44.74 -41.74
N LYS A 5 21.09 -44.77 -40.74
CA LYS A 5 20.42 -45.92 -40.10
C LYS A 5 20.95 -46.29 -38.70
N ASN A 6 20.36 -45.67 -37.68
CA ASN A 6 19.48 -46.36 -36.74
C ASN A 6 18.83 -45.33 -35.79
N GLY A 7 17.53 -45.49 -35.56
CA GLY A 7 16.65 -44.46 -35.01
C GLY A 7 16.96 -44.05 -33.58
N PHE A 8 17.19 -42.75 -33.40
CA PHE A 8 16.89 -41.99 -32.20
C PHE A 8 16.23 -40.69 -32.66
N GLN A 9 14.95 -40.49 -32.36
CA GLN A 9 14.29 -39.20 -32.59
C GLN A 9 14.85 -38.20 -31.59
N CYS A 10 15.81 -37.42 -32.06
CA CYS A 10 16.43 -36.32 -31.33
C CYS A 10 15.39 -35.19 -31.12
N SER A 11 15.26 -34.72 -29.88
CA SER A 11 14.24 -33.76 -29.44
C SER A 11 14.32 -32.43 -30.20
N GLU A 12 13.17 -31.77 -30.40
CA GLU A 12 13.08 -30.46 -31.06
C GLU A 12 13.98 -29.37 -30.43
N GLN A 13 14.37 -29.55 -29.16
CA GLN A 13 15.33 -28.69 -28.48
C GLN A 13 16.73 -28.70 -29.12
N LEU A 14 17.20 -29.83 -29.67
CA LEU A 14 18.52 -29.91 -30.31
C LEU A 14 18.52 -29.27 -31.72
N LYS A 15 17.39 -29.31 -32.44
CA LYS A 15 17.19 -28.53 -33.68
C LYS A 15 17.17 -27.02 -33.42
N TYR A 16 16.61 -26.58 -32.30
CA TYR A 16 16.58 -25.17 -31.91
C TYR A 16 17.99 -24.64 -31.55
N VAL A 17 18.80 -25.45 -30.85
CA VAL A 17 20.18 -25.09 -30.50
C VAL A 17 21.09 -25.11 -31.74
N LEU A 18 20.97 -26.09 -32.64
CA LEU A 18 21.74 -26.13 -33.88
C LEU A 18 21.38 -25.00 -34.86
N ASN A 19 20.13 -24.51 -34.84
CA ASN A 19 19.71 -23.37 -35.67
C ASN A 19 20.07 -22.00 -35.08
N ASN A 20 20.38 -21.90 -33.77
CA ASN A 20 20.64 -20.62 -33.09
C ASN A 20 22.03 -20.48 -32.45
N ALA A 21 22.87 -21.52 -32.47
CA ALA A 21 24.26 -21.41 -32.04
C ALA A 21 25.10 -20.65 -33.09
N ARG A 22 25.48 -19.41 -32.77
CA ARG A 22 26.44 -18.63 -33.59
C ARG A 22 27.85 -18.90 -33.11
N VAL A 23 28.64 -19.61 -33.92
CA VAL A 23 30.07 -19.81 -33.71
C VAL A 23 30.81 -18.48 -33.92
N CYS A 24 31.67 -18.08 -32.98
CA CYS A 24 32.42 -16.82 -33.10
C CYS A 24 33.63 -16.96 -34.06
N ASP A 25 34.13 -15.83 -34.56
CA ASP A 25 35.22 -15.74 -35.54
C ASP A 25 36.54 -16.41 -35.09
N ARG A 26 36.72 -16.63 -33.78
CA ARG A 26 37.90 -17.27 -33.19
C ARG A 26 38.05 -18.76 -33.49
N HIS A 27 37.01 -19.42 -34.00
CA HIS A 27 37.05 -20.84 -34.34
C HIS A 27 37.48 -21.12 -35.79
N PHE A 28 37.74 -20.07 -36.58
CA PHE A 28 38.12 -20.16 -37.99
C PHE A 28 39.47 -19.47 -38.21
N SER A 29 40.31 -20.06 -39.05
CA SER A 29 41.57 -19.47 -39.49
C SER A 29 41.34 -18.29 -40.44
N GLU A 30 42.34 -17.43 -40.60
CA GLU A 30 42.21 -16.15 -41.34
C GLU A 30 41.88 -16.34 -42.83
N TRP A 31 42.35 -17.45 -43.43
CA TRP A 31 42.08 -17.81 -44.84
C TRP A 31 40.65 -18.31 -45.08
N CYS A 32 39.87 -18.56 -44.03
CA CYS A 32 38.46 -18.93 -44.14
C CYS A 32 37.53 -17.72 -44.35
N PHE A 33 38.05 -16.49 -44.35
CA PHE A 33 37.27 -15.27 -44.51
C PHE A 33 37.49 -14.61 -45.87
N THR A 34 36.42 -14.06 -46.43
CA THR A 34 36.41 -13.32 -47.72
C THR A 34 37.09 -11.95 -47.65
N SER A 35 37.44 -11.46 -46.45
CA SER A 35 38.09 -10.16 -46.23
C SER A 35 38.99 -10.20 -45.00
N THR A 36 40.05 -9.40 -45.00
CA THR A 36 40.98 -9.23 -43.86
C THR A 36 40.32 -8.70 -42.58
N LEU A 37 39.14 -8.08 -42.66
CA LEU A 37 38.34 -7.62 -41.51
C LEU A 37 37.47 -8.72 -40.86
N ARG A 38 37.57 -9.99 -41.32
CA ARG A 38 36.87 -11.18 -40.79
C ARG A 38 35.33 -11.06 -40.71
N GLN A 39 34.73 -10.32 -41.64
CA GLN A 39 33.28 -10.02 -41.62
C GLN A 39 32.39 -11.14 -42.21
N LYS A 40 32.89 -11.96 -43.14
CA LYS A 40 32.15 -13.06 -43.79
C LYS A 40 33.05 -14.25 -44.15
N LEU A 41 32.58 -15.46 -43.88
CA LEU A 41 33.24 -16.73 -44.23
C LEU A 41 33.04 -17.10 -45.70
N ILE A 42 33.99 -17.84 -46.28
CA ILE A 42 33.84 -18.46 -47.61
C ILE A 42 32.88 -19.66 -47.54
N LYS A 43 32.28 -20.03 -48.69
CA LYS A 43 31.16 -21.00 -48.79
C LYS A 43 31.48 -22.42 -48.27
N PHE A 44 32.74 -22.74 -47.99
CA PHE A 44 33.20 -24.06 -47.50
C PHE A 44 34.15 -23.98 -46.29
N ALA A 45 34.09 -22.91 -45.50
CA ALA A 45 34.92 -22.76 -44.30
C ALA A 45 34.55 -23.79 -43.21
N CYS A 46 35.54 -24.51 -42.66
CA CYS A 46 35.37 -25.44 -41.54
C CYS A 46 36.10 -24.93 -40.28
N PRO A 47 35.49 -25.03 -39.09
CA PRO A 47 36.14 -24.66 -37.83
C PRO A 47 37.16 -25.71 -37.37
N PHE A 48 38.23 -25.29 -36.70
CA PHE A 48 39.28 -26.21 -36.20
C PHE A 48 38.91 -26.76 -34.80
N THR A 49 39.14 -28.06 -34.56
CA THR A 49 38.90 -28.73 -33.27
C THR A 49 40.10 -28.61 -32.34
N ILE A 50 39.89 -28.16 -31.10
CA ILE A 50 40.91 -28.07 -30.04
C ILE A 50 40.95 -29.41 -29.28
N GLY A 51 42.10 -30.10 -29.31
CA GLY A 51 42.38 -31.29 -28.51
C GLY A 51 43.89 -31.56 -28.43
N ASP A 52 44.35 -31.72 -27.19
CA ASP A 52 45.60 -32.33 -26.69
C ASP A 52 46.95 -31.60 -26.87
N ASP A 53 47.40 -30.91 -25.81
CA ASP A 53 48.57 -31.32 -24.99
C ASP A 53 48.91 -30.29 -23.89
N ILE A 54 49.09 -30.78 -22.64
CA ILE A 54 49.62 -30.07 -21.46
C ILE A 54 50.99 -30.70 -21.13
N PRO A 55 51.99 -29.92 -20.66
CA PRO A 55 52.51 -30.24 -19.32
C PRO A 55 52.72 -29.02 -18.38
N SER A 56 52.26 -29.23 -17.12
CA SER A 56 52.85 -28.92 -15.78
C SER A 56 53.77 -27.67 -15.59
N THR A 57 53.79 -26.91 -14.48
CA THR A 57 53.68 -27.26 -13.04
C THR A 57 53.61 -25.99 -12.15
N SER A 58 52.98 -26.12 -10.98
CA SER A 58 53.24 -25.49 -9.65
C SER A 58 53.16 -23.96 -9.39
N ARG A 59 52.19 -23.63 -8.50
CA ARG A 59 52.24 -22.76 -7.29
C ARG A 59 53.21 -21.56 -7.24
N GLN A 60 52.69 -20.34 -7.04
CA GLN A 60 52.84 -19.55 -5.78
C GLN A 60 52.40 -18.07 -5.90
N THR A 61 51.58 -17.66 -4.93
CA THR A 61 51.58 -16.42 -4.12
C THR A 61 51.48 -15.00 -4.72
N LEU A 62 50.61 -14.22 -4.06
CA LEU A 62 50.44 -12.76 -4.01
C LEU A 62 51.72 -11.91 -4.18
N SER A 63 51.62 -10.81 -4.95
CA SER A 63 51.65 -9.40 -4.47
C SER A 63 52.26 -8.41 -5.47
N ALA A 64 51.82 -7.14 -5.32
CA ALA A 64 52.48 -5.89 -5.70
C ALA A 64 52.57 -5.45 -7.19
N LEU A 65 51.82 -4.39 -7.50
CA LEU A 65 52.24 -3.28 -8.39
C LEU A 65 53.55 -2.65 -7.84
N PRO A 66 54.46 -2.02 -8.64
CA PRO A 66 54.09 -0.96 -9.61
C PRO A 66 54.98 -0.76 -10.87
N SER A 67 54.37 -0.06 -11.84
CA SER A 67 54.91 1.01 -12.72
C SER A 67 56.38 1.01 -13.16
N ALA A 68 56.65 0.95 -14.47
CA ALA A 68 57.10 2.09 -15.29
C ALA A 68 57.66 1.68 -16.66
N ALA A 69 57.50 2.59 -17.63
CA ALA A 69 58.42 2.91 -18.73
C ALA A 69 58.60 1.95 -19.94
N SER A 70 58.16 2.49 -21.09
CA SER A 70 58.83 2.52 -22.40
C SER A 70 59.57 1.28 -22.92
N GLN A 71 59.17 0.82 -24.12
CA GLN A 71 59.90 1.10 -25.36
C GLN A 71 59.14 0.55 -26.58
N CYS A 72 59.07 1.38 -27.62
CA CYS A 72 58.64 1.01 -28.96
C CYS A 72 59.73 0.19 -29.65
N THR A 73 59.31 -0.80 -30.44
CA THR A 73 60.01 -1.25 -31.64
C THR A 73 59.04 -1.35 -32.80
N SER A 74 59.52 -0.86 -33.94
CA SER A 74 58.94 -0.64 -35.25
C SER A 74 58.72 -1.91 -36.07
N VAL A 75 57.71 -1.91 -36.96
CA VAL A 75 57.81 -2.53 -38.30
C VAL A 75 57.01 -1.68 -39.30
N GLU A 76 57.63 -1.46 -40.46
CA GLU A 76 57.24 -0.61 -41.59
C GLU A 76 56.12 -1.23 -42.44
N VAL A 77 55.37 -0.37 -43.14
CA VAL A 77 54.47 -0.73 -44.25
C VAL A 77 54.95 0.02 -45.49
N SER A 78 55.20 -0.73 -46.56
CA SER A 78 55.53 -0.26 -47.90
C SER A 78 54.25 0.01 -48.70
N ASP A 79 54.18 1.16 -49.36
CA ASP A 79 53.29 1.37 -50.52
C ASP A 79 54.10 2.06 -51.63
N THR A 80 54.02 1.46 -52.80
CA THR A 80 54.55 1.89 -54.10
C THR A 80 53.49 2.67 -54.87
N GLU A 81 53.87 3.76 -55.55
CA GLU A 81 53.41 4.08 -56.92
C GLU A 81 54.34 5.13 -57.59
N PRO A 82 54.40 5.16 -58.94
CA PRO A 82 55.52 5.73 -59.70
C PRO A 82 55.17 6.98 -60.53
N CYS A 83 56.15 7.86 -60.81
CA CYS A 83 56.16 8.63 -62.06
C CYS A 83 57.57 9.16 -62.38
N SER A 84 57.80 9.29 -63.68
CA SER A 84 59.03 9.17 -64.45
C SER A 84 59.76 10.49 -64.77
N THR A 85 61.06 10.32 -65.11
CA THR A 85 61.93 11.14 -66.01
C THR A 85 62.22 12.60 -65.60
N THR A 86 63.42 13.18 -65.69
CA THR A 86 64.80 12.86 -66.13
C THR A 86 65.63 14.09 -65.73
N GLU A 87 66.86 13.91 -65.24
CA GLU A 87 68.09 14.61 -65.70
C GLU A 87 69.22 14.56 -64.66
N LEU A 88 70.41 14.30 -65.19
CA LEU A 88 71.71 14.25 -64.53
C LEU A 88 72.07 15.60 -63.88
N CYS A 89 72.69 15.58 -62.69
CA CYS A 89 74.12 15.93 -62.52
C CYS A 89 74.49 15.93 -61.02
N SER A 90 75.48 15.13 -60.65
CA SER A 90 76.33 15.41 -59.49
C SER A 90 77.26 16.59 -59.84
N PRO A 91 77.57 17.50 -58.89
CA PRO A 91 78.78 17.28 -58.08
C PRO A 91 78.67 17.75 -56.60
N THR A 92 79.41 17.07 -55.73
CA THR A 92 79.85 17.53 -54.40
C THR A 92 80.98 18.58 -54.55
N PRO A 93 81.50 19.17 -53.47
CA PRO A 93 80.84 19.97 -52.44
C PRO A 93 81.52 21.36 -52.31
N SER A 94 80.80 22.41 -51.92
CA SER A 94 81.46 23.63 -51.41
C SER A 94 80.74 24.17 -50.18
N ARG A 95 81.58 24.57 -49.23
CA ARG A 95 81.25 25.12 -47.92
C ARG A 95 80.51 26.45 -48.02
N ASP A 96 79.76 26.72 -46.95
CA ASP A 96 79.31 28.03 -46.46
C ASP A 96 78.09 28.67 -47.15
N THR A 97 76.91 28.34 -46.63
CA THR A 97 76.07 29.34 -45.93
C THR A 97 75.02 28.67 -45.06
N ILE A 98 75.06 28.98 -43.76
CA ILE A 98 74.04 28.60 -42.77
C ILE A 98 72.75 29.38 -43.09
N GLY A 99 71.86 28.77 -43.85
CA GLY A 99 70.46 29.16 -43.97
C GLY A 99 69.66 28.58 -42.80
N HIS A 100 69.90 29.06 -41.58
CA HIS A 100 69.08 28.73 -40.42
C HIS A 100 67.67 29.28 -40.70
N LEU A 101 66.73 28.45 -41.17
CA LEU A 101 65.31 28.81 -41.13
C LEU A 101 64.94 28.90 -39.65
N GLN A 102 65.10 30.09 -39.07
CA GLN A 102 64.69 30.38 -37.73
C GLN A 102 63.18 30.14 -37.64
N VAL A 103 62.79 29.06 -36.97
CA VAL A 103 61.42 28.91 -36.49
C VAL A 103 61.20 30.03 -35.47
N THR A 104 60.75 31.18 -35.95
CA THR A 104 60.46 32.34 -35.12
C THR A 104 59.51 31.93 -33.96
N PRO A 105 59.57 32.61 -32.81
CA PRO A 105 58.61 32.40 -31.73
C PRO A 105 57.14 32.49 -32.22
N LYS A 106 56.92 33.28 -33.28
CA LYS A 106 55.63 33.38 -33.99
C LYS A 106 55.22 32.08 -34.70
N THR A 107 56.11 31.39 -35.42
CA THR A 107 55.75 30.11 -36.07
C THR A 107 55.53 28.96 -35.08
N ARG A 108 56.25 28.92 -33.95
CA ARG A 108 55.93 28.01 -32.83
C ARG A 108 54.56 28.31 -32.23
N LYS A 109 54.25 29.59 -31.97
CA LYS A 109 52.95 30.03 -31.44
C LYS A 109 51.80 29.70 -32.41
N ILE A 110 52.01 29.88 -33.72
CA ILE A 110 51.05 29.50 -34.76
C ILE A 110 50.82 27.98 -34.78
N LYS A 111 51.87 27.15 -34.64
CA LYS A 111 51.73 25.68 -34.56
C LYS A 111 50.95 25.26 -33.30
N THR A 112 51.22 25.87 -32.15
CA THR A 112 50.49 25.62 -30.89
C THR A 112 49.04 26.07 -30.97
N LEU A 113 48.77 27.21 -31.60
CA LEU A 113 47.41 27.71 -31.83
C LEU A 113 46.65 26.82 -32.82
N ARG A 114 47.26 26.37 -33.92
CA ARG A 114 46.65 25.41 -34.87
C ARG A 114 46.31 24.08 -34.20
N SER A 115 47.21 23.55 -33.35
CA SER A 115 46.97 22.38 -32.50
C SER A 115 45.78 22.59 -31.54
N SER A 116 45.72 23.76 -30.89
CA SER A 116 44.63 24.12 -29.98
C SER A 116 43.29 24.27 -30.71
N VAL A 117 43.29 24.88 -31.91
CA VAL A 117 42.11 25.00 -32.77
C VAL A 117 41.64 23.63 -33.25
N SER A 118 42.54 22.71 -33.61
CA SER A 118 42.19 21.34 -33.98
C SER A 118 41.53 20.59 -32.82
N LYS A 119 42.11 20.68 -31.61
CA LYS A 119 41.53 20.11 -30.38
C LYS A 119 40.15 20.71 -30.06
N LEU A 120 39.98 22.02 -30.25
CA LEU A 120 38.70 22.71 -30.06
C LEU A 120 37.66 22.29 -31.10
N LYS A 121 38.04 22.16 -32.38
CA LYS A 121 37.16 21.67 -33.46
C LYS A 121 36.68 20.25 -33.17
N LYS A 122 37.56 19.35 -32.71
CA LYS A 122 37.21 17.99 -32.30
C LYS A 122 36.20 17.98 -31.14
N LYS A 123 36.47 18.77 -30.08
CA LYS A 123 35.52 18.94 -28.96
C LYS A 123 34.17 19.50 -29.39
N LEU A 124 34.16 20.41 -30.36
CA LEU A 124 32.93 21.02 -30.88
C LEU A 124 32.12 20.02 -31.71
N TYR A 125 32.78 19.19 -32.50
CA TYR A 125 32.14 18.08 -33.23
C TYR A 125 31.52 17.04 -32.29
N GLU A 126 32.27 16.60 -31.28
CA GLU A 126 31.77 15.68 -30.24
C GLU A 126 30.55 16.27 -29.53
N LYS A 127 30.60 17.56 -29.14
CA LYS A 127 29.48 18.26 -28.49
C LYS A 127 28.24 18.38 -29.39
N ARG A 128 28.42 18.60 -30.69
CA ARG A 128 27.33 18.60 -31.69
C ARG A 128 26.69 17.22 -31.84
N SER A 129 27.49 16.17 -31.87
CA SER A 129 27.01 14.78 -31.93
C SER A 129 26.18 14.42 -30.68
N SER A 130 26.67 14.74 -29.48
CA SER A 130 25.92 14.53 -28.22
C SER A 130 24.62 15.32 -28.17
N SER A 131 24.60 16.56 -28.69
CA SER A 131 23.38 17.37 -28.76
C SER A 131 22.35 16.76 -29.69
N ARG A 132 22.77 16.18 -30.82
CA ARG A 132 21.88 15.49 -31.76
C ARG A 132 21.27 14.23 -31.14
N PHE A 133 22.09 13.46 -30.41
CA PHE A 133 21.63 12.27 -29.67
C PHE A 133 20.58 12.63 -28.60
N LEU A 134 20.80 13.69 -27.81
CA LEU A 134 19.81 14.15 -26.83
C LEU A 134 18.50 14.63 -27.48
N GLY A 135 18.57 15.22 -28.67
CA GLY A 135 17.40 15.61 -29.47
C GLY A 135 16.61 14.39 -29.94
N GLN A 136 17.28 13.36 -30.47
CA GLN A 136 16.64 12.11 -30.88
C GLN A 136 16.04 11.36 -29.68
N LEU A 137 16.73 11.34 -28.55
CA LEU A 137 16.23 10.74 -27.32
C LEU A 137 14.98 11.47 -26.79
N LYS A 138 14.96 12.80 -26.88
CA LYS A 138 13.78 13.61 -26.51
C LYS A 138 12.59 13.30 -27.40
N ALA A 139 12.80 13.16 -28.71
CA ALA A 139 11.75 12.81 -29.66
C ALA A 139 11.19 11.39 -29.40
N LYS A 140 12.07 10.40 -29.14
CA LYS A 140 11.67 9.02 -28.82
C LYS A 140 10.96 8.86 -27.47
N LEU A 141 11.22 9.76 -26.52
CA LEU A 141 10.64 9.73 -25.17
C LEU A 141 9.66 10.89 -24.94
N ALA A 142 9.06 11.44 -25.99
CA ALA A 142 8.13 12.56 -25.91
C ALA A 142 6.96 12.24 -24.96
N ASP A 143 6.42 11.02 -25.05
CA ASP A 143 5.30 10.55 -24.23
C ASP A 143 5.71 10.18 -22.79
N LYS A 144 7.01 10.21 -22.46
CA LYS A 144 7.55 9.80 -21.15
C LYS A 144 8.53 10.85 -20.59
N PRO A 145 8.07 12.05 -20.24
CA PRO A 145 8.92 13.17 -19.83
C PRO A 145 9.74 12.87 -18.55
N HIS A 146 9.19 12.10 -17.62
CA HIS A 146 9.91 11.71 -16.39
C HIS A 146 11.10 10.79 -16.67
N LEU A 147 10.93 9.82 -17.58
CA LEU A 147 12.01 8.92 -17.98
C LEU A 147 13.09 9.68 -18.75
N TYR A 148 12.69 10.56 -19.67
CA TYR A 148 13.62 11.44 -20.38
C TYR A 148 14.47 12.29 -19.42
N ASN A 149 13.82 12.92 -18.42
CA ASN A 149 14.51 13.72 -17.41
C ASN A 149 15.48 12.88 -16.58
N PHE A 150 15.08 11.67 -16.17
CA PHE A 150 15.94 10.76 -15.44
C PHE A 150 17.17 10.35 -16.25
N VAL A 151 16.98 9.85 -17.48
CA VAL A 151 18.10 9.41 -18.34
C VAL A 151 19.05 10.58 -18.64
N THR A 152 18.50 11.76 -18.95
CA THR A 152 19.31 12.97 -19.19
C THR A 152 20.10 13.37 -17.96
N SER A 153 19.52 13.26 -16.76
CA SER A 153 20.21 13.48 -15.49
C SER A 153 21.36 12.48 -15.30
N GLN A 154 21.10 11.19 -15.54
CA GLN A 154 22.12 10.14 -15.43
C GLN A 154 23.31 10.40 -16.35
N LEU A 155 23.07 10.71 -17.63
CA LEU A 155 24.12 11.04 -18.59
C LEU A 155 24.94 12.26 -18.15
N LYS A 156 24.30 13.31 -17.61
CA LYS A 156 24.99 14.50 -17.12
C LYS A 156 25.85 14.24 -15.86
N MET A 157 25.37 13.37 -14.96
CA MET A 157 25.96 13.19 -13.64
C MET A 157 26.99 12.03 -13.58
N GLN A 158 26.81 11.00 -14.40
CA GLN A 158 27.77 9.89 -14.52
C GLN A 158 29.13 10.39 -15.03
N CYS A 159 29.14 11.34 -15.97
CA CYS A 159 30.36 11.94 -16.51
C CYS A 159 31.08 12.92 -15.55
N ARG A 160 30.61 13.06 -14.31
CA ARG A 160 31.21 13.95 -13.30
C ARG A 160 31.67 13.16 -12.08
N ASP A 161 32.76 13.64 -11.49
CA ASP A 161 33.23 13.19 -10.18
C ASP A 161 32.15 13.31 -9.12
N ILE A 162 32.18 12.41 -8.13
CA ILE A 162 31.18 12.31 -7.07
C ILE A 162 30.98 13.65 -6.34
N LYS A 163 32.05 14.41 -6.12
CA LYS A 163 32.03 15.74 -5.46
C LYS A 163 31.54 16.87 -6.39
N GLY A 164 31.60 16.68 -7.70
CA GLY A 164 31.21 17.64 -8.75
C GLY A 164 29.75 17.51 -9.22
N ARG A 165 29.02 16.48 -8.76
CA ARG A 165 27.60 16.28 -9.06
C ARG A 165 26.75 17.36 -8.41
N ARG A 166 25.78 17.91 -9.14
CA ARG A 166 24.85 18.95 -8.70
C ARG A 166 23.44 18.53 -9.08
N TRP A 167 22.52 18.63 -8.14
CA TRP A 167 21.16 18.10 -8.28
C TRP A 167 20.16 19.24 -8.23
N THR A 168 19.22 19.23 -9.16
CA THR A 168 18.02 20.07 -9.16
C THR A 168 17.07 19.65 -8.04
N ALA A 169 16.13 20.52 -7.66
CA ALA A 169 15.07 20.18 -6.71
C ALA A 169 14.24 18.95 -7.15
N LYS A 170 13.87 18.85 -8.43
CA LYS A 170 13.08 17.72 -8.97
C LYS A 170 13.83 16.39 -8.83
N GLU A 171 15.12 16.36 -9.14
CA GLU A 171 15.97 15.17 -8.98
C GLU A 171 16.13 14.78 -7.50
N LYS A 172 16.30 15.76 -6.61
CA LYS A 172 16.36 15.52 -5.15
C LYS A 172 15.03 14.96 -4.64
N SER A 173 13.88 15.49 -5.08
CA SER A 173 12.55 15.01 -4.69
C SER A 173 12.30 13.58 -5.18
N PHE A 174 12.67 13.26 -6.41
CA PHE A 174 12.58 11.89 -6.95
C PHE A 174 13.51 10.91 -6.21
N ALA A 175 14.75 11.31 -5.94
CA ALA A 175 15.67 10.50 -5.14
C ALA A 175 15.16 10.30 -3.70
N LEU A 176 14.58 11.36 -3.12
CA LEU A 176 13.99 11.34 -1.77
C LEU A 176 12.78 10.42 -1.71
N GLN A 177 11.92 10.39 -2.73
CA GLN A 177 10.82 9.42 -2.85
C GLN A 177 11.32 7.99 -2.69
N ILE A 178 12.30 7.61 -3.50
CA ILE A 178 12.86 6.25 -3.47
C ILE A 178 13.47 5.97 -2.08
N TYR A 179 14.24 6.91 -1.54
CA TYR A 179 14.86 6.79 -0.22
C TYR A 179 13.84 6.63 0.91
N LEU A 180 12.74 7.37 0.89
CA LEU A 180 11.70 7.32 1.93
C LEU A 180 10.80 6.09 1.83
N HIS A 181 10.68 5.48 0.65
CA HIS A 181 10.00 4.21 0.45
C HIS A 181 10.86 3.03 0.86
N SER A 182 12.12 3.01 0.45
CA SER A 182 13.04 1.93 0.78
C SER A 182 14.49 2.43 0.81
N PRO A 183 15.05 2.71 2.01
CA PRO A 183 16.45 3.06 2.16
C PRO A 183 17.41 1.98 1.64
N SER A 184 17.02 0.70 1.75
CA SER A 184 17.80 -0.44 1.24
C SER A 184 17.82 -0.47 -0.28
N ALA A 185 16.66 -0.34 -0.94
CA ALA A 185 16.60 -0.25 -2.40
C ALA A 185 17.34 0.98 -2.92
N TYR A 186 17.23 2.12 -2.23
CA TYR A 186 18.00 3.32 -2.58
C TYR A 186 19.51 3.08 -2.51
N LYS A 187 20.00 2.40 -1.46
CA LYS A 187 21.42 2.04 -1.31
C LYS A 187 21.89 1.12 -2.45
N LEU A 188 21.04 0.19 -2.90
CA LEU A 188 21.32 -0.67 -4.03
C LEU A 188 21.36 0.12 -5.35
N LEU A 189 20.32 0.91 -5.63
CA LEU A 189 20.22 1.72 -6.85
C LEU A 189 21.37 2.72 -7.00
N ARG A 190 21.85 3.28 -5.88
CA ARG A 190 23.03 4.16 -5.86
C ARG A 190 24.33 3.51 -6.34
N LYS A 191 24.41 2.17 -6.38
CA LYS A 191 25.58 1.46 -6.95
C LYS A 191 25.63 1.57 -8.47
N PHE A 192 24.46 1.64 -9.11
CA PHE A 192 24.33 1.63 -10.56
C PHE A 192 24.03 3.02 -11.14
N PHE A 193 23.25 3.82 -10.41
CA PHE A 193 22.78 5.12 -10.85
C PHE A 193 23.39 6.26 -10.02
N ALA A 194 23.62 7.38 -10.69
CA ALA A 194 24.02 8.61 -10.05
C ALA A 194 22.81 9.18 -9.28
N PHE A 195 22.83 8.97 -7.95
CA PHE A 195 21.84 9.50 -7.01
C PHE A 195 22.49 10.33 -5.90
N PRO A 196 21.77 11.34 -5.35
CA PRO A 196 22.24 12.15 -4.22
C PRO A 196 22.73 11.34 -3.02
N SER A 197 23.67 11.89 -2.25
CA SER A 197 24.07 11.28 -0.98
C SER A 197 22.98 11.40 0.08
N LYS A 198 23.00 10.48 1.06
CA LYS A 198 22.13 10.54 2.24
C LYS A 198 22.20 11.91 2.91
N ALA A 199 23.41 12.46 3.08
CA ALA A 199 23.64 13.80 3.61
C ALA A 199 23.00 14.91 2.75
N THR A 200 23.04 14.76 1.42
CA THR A 200 22.37 15.72 0.51
C THR A 200 20.85 15.68 0.68
N LEU A 201 20.27 14.48 0.80
CA LEU A 201 18.84 14.31 1.03
C LEU A 201 18.42 14.85 2.41
N TYR A 202 19.20 14.59 3.47
CA TYR A 202 18.94 15.14 4.80
C TYR A 202 18.97 16.66 4.83
N ARG A 203 19.97 17.27 4.17
CA ARG A 203 20.02 18.74 4.03
C ARG A 203 18.83 19.27 3.24
N TYR A 204 18.36 18.54 2.24
CA TYR A 204 17.19 18.93 1.45
C TYR A 204 15.88 18.89 2.25
N THR A 205 15.77 18.00 3.23
CA THR A 205 14.61 17.89 4.15
C THR A 205 14.74 18.72 5.42
N TYR A 206 15.85 19.43 5.61
CA TYR A 206 16.19 20.07 6.88
C TYR A 206 15.16 21.13 7.33
N ASN A 207 14.58 21.86 6.38
CA ASN A 207 13.64 22.96 6.67
C ASN A 207 12.22 22.51 7.01
N ILE A 208 11.95 21.21 7.05
CA ILE A 208 10.63 20.63 7.32
C ILE A 208 10.47 20.39 8.82
N ALA A 209 9.24 20.46 9.33
CA ALA A 209 8.87 20.27 10.72
C ALA A 209 9.65 19.12 11.39
N ARG A 210 10.58 19.47 12.29
CA ARG A 210 11.42 18.53 13.04
C ARG A 210 11.20 18.59 14.53
N SER A 211 10.82 19.75 15.06
CA SER A 211 10.52 19.92 16.48
C SER A 211 9.02 19.69 16.72
N PRO A 212 8.64 19.23 17.92
CA PRO A 212 7.27 19.35 18.42
C PRO A 212 6.79 20.81 18.33
N GLY A 213 5.48 20.99 18.20
CA GLY A 213 4.80 22.25 17.94
C GLY A 213 4.35 22.44 16.50
N PHE A 214 3.82 23.64 16.22
CA PHE A 214 3.43 24.05 14.88
C PHE A 214 4.63 24.55 14.06
N CYS A 215 4.78 24.04 12.84
CA CYS A 215 5.94 24.36 12.01
C CYS A 215 5.76 25.68 11.24
N LYS A 216 6.48 26.73 11.63
CA LYS A 216 6.43 28.06 10.96
C LYS A 216 6.72 28.00 9.46
N ASN A 217 7.65 27.15 9.01
CA ASN A 217 7.96 26.99 7.58
C ASN A 217 6.81 26.34 6.81
N LEU A 218 6.11 25.40 7.46
CA LEU A 218 4.91 24.79 6.90
C LEU A 218 3.80 25.83 6.74
N VAL A 219 3.56 26.67 7.75
CA VAL A 219 2.57 27.76 7.71
C VAL A 219 2.85 28.72 6.54
N LYS A 220 4.12 29.10 6.32
CA LYS A 220 4.51 29.93 5.16
C LYS A 220 4.17 29.26 3.82
N CYS A 221 4.41 27.96 3.70
CA CYS A 221 4.07 27.20 2.50
C CYS A 221 2.55 27.10 2.32
N LEU A 222 1.82 26.85 3.42
CA LEU A 222 0.37 26.77 3.44
C LEU A 222 -0.28 28.08 2.97
N LYS A 223 0.21 29.22 3.46
CA LYS A 223 -0.23 30.56 3.03
C LYS A 223 0.00 30.83 1.54
N SER A 224 1.11 30.34 0.99
CA SER A 224 1.35 30.45 -0.45
C SER A 224 0.46 29.56 -1.30
N GLN A 225 -0.05 28.45 -0.75
CA GLN A 225 -0.93 27.54 -1.48
C GLN A 225 -2.37 28.02 -1.44
N SER A 226 -2.85 28.33 -0.25
CA SER A 226 -4.20 28.86 0.03
C SER A 226 -4.52 30.15 -0.74
N SER A 227 -3.56 31.06 -0.88
CA SER A 227 -3.74 32.28 -1.71
C SER A 227 -4.07 31.98 -3.17
N ARG A 228 -3.72 30.79 -3.68
CA ARG A 228 -4.04 30.34 -5.05
C ARG A 228 -5.36 29.55 -5.13
N MET A 229 -6.00 29.30 -3.99
CA MET A 229 -7.27 28.56 -3.92
C MET A 229 -8.45 29.50 -4.06
N SER A 230 -9.52 28.98 -4.66
CA SER A 230 -10.83 29.62 -4.61
C SER A 230 -11.37 29.67 -3.18
N GLU A 231 -12.33 30.55 -2.90
CA GLU A 231 -12.94 30.67 -1.58
C GLU A 231 -13.54 29.34 -1.08
N SER A 232 -14.21 28.59 -1.97
CA SER A 232 -14.76 27.28 -1.64
C SER A 232 -13.69 26.23 -1.34
N ASP A 233 -12.52 26.32 -1.96
CA ASP A 233 -11.43 25.34 -1.76
C ASP A 233 -10.66 25.58 -0.44
N ARG A 234 -10.83 26.76 0.16
CA ARG A 234 -10.23 27.16 1.44
C ARG A 234 -11.01 26.64 2.66
N LEU A 235 -12.20 26.07 2.46
CA LEU A 235 -13.01 25.47 3.51
C LEU A 235 -12.35 24.18 4.03
N CYS A 236 -12.10 24.10 5.33
CA CYS A 236 -11.43 22.95 5.94
C CYS A 236 -12.02 22.50 7.28
N VAL A 237 -11.69 21.27 7.65
CA VAL A 237 -11.96 20.64 8.95
C VAL A 237 -10.64 20.45 9.68
N LEU A 238 -10.62 20.70 10.98
CA LEU A 238 -9.49 20.43 11.86
C LEU A 238 -9.74 19.12 12.63
N SER A 239 -8.97 18.09 12.32
CA SER A 239 -8.98 16.79 13.01
C SER A 239 -7.86 16.73 14.05
N ILE A 240 -8.19 16.24 15.24
CA ILE A 240 -7.28 16.18 16.39
C ILE A 240 -7.37 14.79 17.01
N ASP A 241 -6.24 14.11 17.16
CA ASP A 241 -6.20 12.79 17.79
C ASP A 241 -4.83 12.52 18.42
N GLU A 242 -4.79 11.60 19.38
CA GLU A 242 -3.59 11.20 20.10
C GLU A 242 -3.17 9.77 19.74
N MET A 243 -1.87 9.58 19.52
CA MET A 243 -1.28 8.25 19.33
C MET A 243 -0.43 7.87 20.54
N SER A 244 -0.72 6.75 21.18
CA SER A 244 0.16 6.20 22.22
C SER A 244 1.53 5.85 21.63
N ILE A 245 2.58 6.27 22.35
CA ILE A 245 4.00 6.08 22.05
C ILE A 245 4.69 5.41 23.23
N LYS A 246 5.85 4.81 22.98
CA LYS A 246 6.67 4.19 24.03
C LYS A 246 7.38 5.28 24.86
N PRO A 247 7.19 5.32 26.19
CA PRO A 247 7.96 6.20 27.06
C PRO A 247 9.44 5.81 27.05
N GLY A 248 10.30 6.82 26.99
CA GLY A 248 11.74 6.62 27.00
C GLY A 248 12.49 7.90 26.65
N LEU A 249 13.72 8.01 27.15
CA LEU A 249 14.59 9.14 26.85
C LEU A 249 15.53 8.81 25.70
N THR A 250 15.73 9.77 24.81
CA THR A 250 16.72 9.65 23.73
C THR A 250 17.34 11.00 23.48
N TYR A 251 18.67 11.04 23.38
CA TYR A 251 19.37 12.28 23.02
C TYR A 251 19.27 12.53 21.51
N ALA A 252 18.50 13.55 21.16
CA ALA A 252 18.28 14.03 19.80
C ALA A 252 19.47 14.88 19.34
N THR A 253 20.54 14.23 18.86
CA THR A 253 21.74 14.90 18.33
C THR A 253 21.46 15.96 17.27
N ASP A 254 20.34 15.85 16.57
CA ASP A 254 19.95 16.72 15.47
C ASP A 254 19.30 18.03 15.96
N LEU A 255 18.70 18.01 17.15
CA LEU A 255 18.10 19.17 17.84
C LEU A 255 18.92 19.63 19.06
N ASP A 256 19.95 18.88 19.42
CA ASP A 256 20.74 19.06 20.64
C ASP A 256 19.85 19.14 21.90
N CYS A 257 18.95 18.15 22.03
CA CYS A 257 18.01 18.10 23.15
C CYS A 257 17.72 16.65 23.58
N VAL A 258 17.12 16.47 24.74
CA VAL A 258 16.61 15.17 25.19
C VAL A 258 15.15 15.03 24.76
N ASP A 259 14.87 14.10 23.86
CA ASP A 259 13.52 13.64 23.53
C ASP A 259 13.02 12.70 24.63
N GLY A 260 11.71 12.67 24.86
CA GLY A 260 11.06 11.75 25.81
C GLY A 260 10.19 12.42 26.87
N PHE A 261 10.19 13.74 26.91
CA PHE A 261 9.37 14.54 27.82
C PHE A 261 8.16 15.16 27.13
N SER A 262 7.16 15.51 27.93
CA SER A 262 6.02 16.28 27.46
C SER A 262 6.43 17.67 26.94
N THR A 263 5.65 18.17 25.97
CA THR A 263 5.96 19.42 25.24
C THR A 263 4.81 20.42 25.23
N VAL A 264 3.71 20.11 25.90
CA VAL A 264 2.52 20.98 25.98
C VAL A 264 2.68 22.10 26.99
N LYS A 265 3.51 21.92 28.02
CA LYS A 265 3.90 22.98 28.95
C LYS A 265 5.40 23.24 28.88
N LYS A 266 5.77 24.51 29.10
CA LYS A 266 7.12 24.85 29.51
C LYS A 266 7.23 24.49 30.99
N HIS A 267 7.87 23.38 31.29
CA HIS A 267 8.20 23.04 32.67
C HIS A 267 9.31 24.00 33.13
N ASP A 268 9.11 24.61 34.29
CA ASP A 268 10.17 25.36 34.96
C ASP A 268 11.30 24.39 35.32
N PHE A 269 12.55 24.88 35.34
CA PHE A 269 13.76 24.09 35.69
C PHE A 269 13.74 23.46 37.10
N LYS A 270 12.65 23.63 37.86
CA LYS A 270 12.46 23.11 39.22
C LYS A 270 11.69 21.79 39.28
N GLU A 271 11.01 21.39 38.22
CA GLU A 271 10.25 20.13 38.16
C GLU A 271 10.77 19.24 37.04
N ASP A 272 10.92 17.95 37.31
CA ASP A 272 11.20 16.97 36.28
C ASP A 272 9.99 16.85 35.36
N PRO A 273 10.10 17.21 34.06
CA PRO A 273 8.97 17.12 33.15
C PRO A 273 8.50 15.66 33.03
N PRO A 274 7.19 15.42 32.94
CA PRO A 274 6.66 14.06 32.87
C PRO A 274 7.05 13.39 31.55
N PHE A 275 7.25 12.08 31.59
CA PHE A 275 7.53 11.31 30.38
C PHE A 275 6.37 11.39 29.40
N ALA A 276 6.72 11.59 28.14
CA ALA A 276 5.77 11.53 27.05
C ALA A 276 5.27 10.10 26.86
N THR A 277 3.96 9.95 26.83
CA THR A 277 3.25 8.67 26.63
C THR A 277 2.38 8.70 25.37
N HIS A 278 2.06 9.89 24.88
CA HIS A 278 1.21 10.10 23.73
C HIS A 278 1.80 11.20 22.82
N ALA A 279 1.43 11.14 21.54
CA ALA A 279 1.69 12.17 20.55
C ALA A 279 0.36 12.71 20.02
N LEU A 280 0.02 13.93 20.41
CA LEU A 280 -1.14 14.70 19.96
C LEU A 280 -0.84 15.32 18.59
N VAL A 281 -1.67 15.06 17.58
CA VAL A 281 -1.45 15.56 16.21
C VAL A 281 -2.64 16.37 15.71
N PHE A 282 -2.32 17.49 15.06
CA PHE A 282 -3.29 18.40 14.45
C PHE A 282 -3.23 18.29 12.93
N MET A 283 -4.35 17.96 12.29
CA MET A 283 -4.45 17.82 10.83
C MET A 283 -5.61 18.65 10.28
N ALA A 284 -5.33 19.47 9.27
CA ALA A 284 -6.35 20.13 8.47
C ALA A 284 -6.71 19.29 7.23
N ARG A 285 -8.00 19.20 6.91
CA ARG A 285 -8.52 18.50 5.72
C ARG A 285 -9.48 19.40 4.93
N GLY A 286 -9.33 19.44 3.60
CA GLY A 286 -10.19 20.22 2.72
C GLY A 286 -11.59 19.62 2.55
N ILE A 287 -12.62 20.47 2.60
CA ILE A 287 -14.02 20.05 2.47
C ILE A 287 -14.43 19.87 1.00
N VAL A 288 -13.97 20.74 0.11
CA VAL A 288 -14.29 20.69 -1.34
C VAL A 288 -13.23 19.92 -2.10
N LYS A 289 -11.97 20.36 -2.03
CA LYS A 289 -10.82 19.64 -2.58
C LYS A 289 -10.27 18.65 -1.57
N ASN A 290 -9.99 17.43 -2.02
CA ASN A 290 -9.59 16.34 -1.12
C ASN A 290 -8.10 16.45 -0.76
N TRP A 291 -7.76 17.46 0.02
CA TRP A 291 -6.41 17.64 0.53
C TRP A 291 -6.33 17.40 2.03
N LYS A 292 -5.17 17.00 2.54
CA LYS A 292 -4.88 16.91 3.98
C LYS A 292 -3.50 17.47 4.29
N GLN A 293 -3.35 18.07 5.47
CA GLN A 293 -2.08 18.64 5.92
C GLN A 293 -1.95 18.55 7.44
N ILE A 294 -0.91 17.87 7.90
CA ILE A 294 -0.51 17.89 9.32
C ILE A 294 0.07 19.28 9.62
N LEU A 295 -0.47 19.98 10.61
CA LEU A 295 -0.02 21.33 11.01
C LEU A 295 1.14 21.28 12.00
N GLY A 296 1.07 20.32 12.92
CA GLY A 296 2.00 20.18 14.03
C GLY A 296 1.62 19.00 14.91
N TYR A 297 2.47 18.72 15.88
CA TYR A 297 2.24 17.69 16.88
C TYR A 297 2.88 18.07 18.20
N HIS A 298 2.33 17.61 19.32
CA HIS A 298 2.91 17.76 20.65
C HIS A 298 3.01 16.40 21.32
N PHE A 299 4.06 16.19 22.10
CA PHE A 299 4.11 15.09 23.04
C PHE A 299 3.37 15.46 24.32
N THR A 300 2.54 14.53 24.80
CA THR A 300 1.69 14.67 25.99
C THR A 300 1.94 13.51 26.96
N SER A 301 1.66 13.75 28.23
CA SER A 301 1.72 12.74 29.28
C SER A 301 0.34 12.42 29.83
N SER A 302 0.07 11.15 30.16
CA SER A 302 -1.19 10.72 30.78
C SER A 302 -1.36 11.24 32.20
N SER A 303 -0.27 11.64 32.87
CA SER A 303 -0.29 12.23 34.21
C SER A 303 -0.34 13.76 34.20
N GLU A 304 -0.25 14.39 33.03
CA GLU A 304 -0.18 15.85 32.93
C GLU A 304 -1.53 16.45 32.55
N VAL A 305 -1.95 17.46 33.31
CA VAL A 305 -3.11 18.29 32.97
C VAL A 305 -2.64 19.47 32.15
N TYR A 306 -3.09 19.61 30.90
CA TYR A 306 -2.75 20.73 30.01
C TYR A 306 -4.00 21.30 29.32
N SER A 307 -3.91 22.54 28.84
CA SER A 307 -4.99 23.23 28.14
C SER A 307 -5.02 22.83 26.67
N LEU A 308 -5.81 21.80 26.33
CA LEU A 308 -6.03 21.41 24.94
C LEU A 308 -6.76 22.53 24.15
N GLN A 309 -7.58 23.32 24.84
CA GLN A 309 -8.27 24.48 24.27
C GLN A 309 -7.30 25.50 23.66
N GLU A 310 -6.21 25.85 24.36
CA GLU A 310 -5.22 26.81 23.87
C GLU A 310 -4.56 26.36 22.56
N LEU A 311 -4.15 25.09 22.49
CA LEU A 311 -3.54 24.51 21.28
C LEU A 311 -4.51 24.49 20.10
N ILE A 312 -5.80 24.30 20.35
CA ILE A 312 -6.84 24.34 19.32
C ILE A 312 -7.04 25.76 18.79
N HIS A 313 -7.11 26.76 19.67
CA HIS A 313 -7.19 28.16 19.25
C HIS A 313 -5.94 28.57 18.45
N GLU A 314 -4.74 28.17 18.89
CA GLU A 314 -3.50 28.40 18.13
C GLU A 314 -3.55 27.75 16.73
N ALA A 315 -4.00 26.50 16.63
CA ALA A 315 -4.16 25.81 15.34
C ALA A 315 -5.16 26.53 14.42
N ILE A 316 -6.28 27.02 14.97
CA ILE A 316 -7.28 27.79 14.22
C ILE A 316 -6.69 29.12 13.75
N ASP A 317 -5.97 29.85 14.61
CA ASP A 317 -5.32 31.11 14.25
C ASP A 317 -4.30 30.92 13.13
N ILE A 318 -3.52 29.83 13.18
CA ILE A 318 -2.59 29.47 12.12
C ILE A 318 -3.32 29.26 10.79
N LEU A 319 -4.41 28.49 10.78
CA LEU A 319 -5.20 28.25 9.58
C LEU A 319 -5.83 29.54 9.04
N GLN A 320 -6.40 30.37 9.92
CA GLN A 320 -6.99 31.66 9.53
C GLN A 320 -5.95 32.64 8.99
N SER A 321 -4.72 32.65 9.53
CA SER A 321 -3.61 33.45 9.01
C SER A 321 -3.16 33.05 7.58
N CYS A 322 -3.53 31.83 7.19
CA CYS A 322 -3.36 31.26 5.84
C CYS A 322 -4.64 31.38 5.01
N GLU A 323 -5.62 32.22 5.38
CA GLU A 323 -6.89 32.38 4.66
C GLU A 323 -7.71 31.08 4.53
N LEU A 324 -7.42 30.06 5.35
CA LEU A 324 -8.21 28.84 5.41
C LEU A 324 -9.34 29.01 6.43
N GLU A 325 -10.54 28.65 6.04
CA GLU A 325 -11.74 28.77 6.87
C GLU A 325 -12.04 27.44 7.55
N VAL A 326 -11.80 27.39 8.85
CA VAL A 326 -12.11 26.23 9.69
C VAL A 326 -13.61 26.20 9.95
N VAL A 327 -14.30 25.21 9.37
CA VAL A 327 -15.75 25.05 9.52
C VAL A 327 -16.08 24.21 10.75
N SER A 328 -15.28 23.17 11.02
CA SER A 328 -15.50 22.26 12.13
C SER A 328 -14.20 21.74 12.72
N ILE A 329 -14.23 21.43 14.02
CA ILE A 329 -13.28 20.54 14.68
C ILE A 329 -13.87 19.13 14.82
N VAL A 330 -13.04 18.10 14.68
CA VAL A 330 -13.43 16.68 14.85
C VAL A 330 -12.42 15.98 15.75
N CYS A 331 -12.92 15.37 16.83
CA CYS A 331 -12.12 14.63 17.80
C CYS A 331 -12.79 13.30 18.18
N ASP A 332 -12.07 12.43 18.90
CA ASP A 332 -12.66 11.21 19.45
C ASP A 332 -13.49 11.54 20.70
N GLN A 333 -14.19 10.54 21.26
CA GLN A 333 -14.97 10.72 22.48
C GLN A 333 -14.20 10.36 23.77
N GLY A 334 -12.87 10.49 23.77
CA GLY A 334 -12.04 10.29 24.94
C GLY A 334 -12.38 11.27 26.08
N PRO A 335 -12.02 10.96 27.35
CA PRO A 335 -12.29 11.85 28.48
C PRO A 335 -11.75 13.27 28.33
N ASN A 336 -10.53 13.42 27.80
CA ASN A 336 -9.90 14.72 27.55
C ASN A 336 -10.71 15.56 26.55
N ASN A 337 -11.15 14.95 25.45
CA ASN A 337 -11.96 15.59 24.42
C ASN A 337 -13.40 15.90 24.89
N GLN A 338 -13.95 15.11 25.80
CA GLN A 338 -15.20 15.45 26.50
C GLN A 338 -15.02 16.64 27.46
N GLY A 339 -13.87 16.74 28.14
CA GLY A 339 -13.48 17.90 28.95
C GLY A 339 -13.38 19.16 28.09
N LEU A 340 -12.65 19.08 26.98
CA LEU A 340 -12.51 20.15 25.99
C LEU A 340 -13.86 20.71 25.52
N PHE A 341 -14.81 19.84 25.16
CA PHE A 341 -16.13 20.31 24.69
C PHE A 341 -16.89 21.06 25.79
N LYS A 342 -16.72 20.67 27.06
CA LYS A 342 -17.30 21.40 28.19
C LYS A 342 -16.64 22.77 28.36
N GLU A 343 -15.32 22.85 28.26
CA GLU A 343 -14.55 24.09 28.34
C GLU A 343 -14.94 25.07 27.23
N LEU A 344 -15.07 24.57 26.00
CA LEU A 344 -15.56 25.32 24.84
C LEU A 344 -17.07 25.62 24.89
N LYS A 345 -17.78 25.17 25.94
CA LYS A 345 -19.25 25.30 26.10
C LYS A 345 -20.06 24.68 24.95
N VAL A 346 -19.50 23.67 24.30
CA VAL A 346 -20.16 22.87 23.27
C VAL A 346 -21.17 21.94 23.93
N THR A 347 -22.42 22.04 23.51
CA THR A 347 -23.52 21.22 24.04
C THR A 347 -24.30 20.58 22.90
N LYS A 348 -25.22 19.68 23.24
CA LYS A 348 -26.17 19.14 22.26
C LYS A 348 -27.01 20.23 21.61
N ASP A 349 -27.27 21.37 22.26
CA ASP A 349 -28.16 22.41 21.69
C ASP A 349 -27.36 23.52 20.99
N ALA A 350 -26.09 23.68 21.38
CA ALA A 350 -25.11 24.50 20.69
C ALA A 350 -23.86 23.65 20.36
N PRO A 351 -23.88 22.86 19.26
CA PRO A 351 -22.76 22.02 18.84
C PRO A 351 -21.66 22.83 18.12
N PHE A 352 -21.35 24.01 18.65
CA PHE A 352 -20.41 24.97 18.10
C PHE A 352 -19.88 25.88 19.20
N PHE A 353 -18.76 26.53 18.92
CA PHE A 353 -18.20 27.61 19.74
C PHE A 353 -17.81 28.79 18.83
N PHE A 354 -17.42 29.91 19.42
CA PHE A 354 -16.96 31.08 18.67
C PHE A 354 -15.46 31.27 18.84
N HIS A 355 -14.79 31.55 17.73
CA HIS A 355 -13.39 31.96 17.68
C HIS A 355 -13.27 33.20 16.80
N ASN A 356 -12.77 34.32 17.36
CA ASN A 356 -12.70 35.61 16.65
C ASN A 356 -14.03 35.98 15.96
N SER A 357 -15.15 35.82 16.67
CA SER A 357 -16.53 36.05 16.18
C SER A 357 -16.99 35.13 15.04
N LYS A 358 -16.18 34.15 14.63
CA LYS A 358 -16.58 33.10 13.69
C LYS A 358 -17.11 31.88 14.43
N LYS A 359 -18.24 31.36 13.97
CA LYS A 359 -18.83 30.13 14.48
C LYS A 359 -18.05 28.93 13.92
N ILE A 360 -17.56 28.06 14.80
CA ILE A 360 -16.87 26.82 14.44
C ILE A 360 -17.65 25.66 15.07
N PHE A 361 -18.07 24.71 14.24
CA PHE A 361 -18.79 23.53 14.71
C PHE A 361 -17.83 22.56 15.41
N ALA A 362 -18.34 21.79 16.36
CA ALA A 362 -17.57 20.80 17.09
C ALA A 362 -18.34 19.49 17.13
N MET A 363 -17.69 18.40 16.72
CA MET A 363 -18.32 17.08 16.66
C MET A 363 -17.36 15.96 17.03
N TYR A 364 -17.94 14.83 17.42
CA TYR A 364 -17.19 13.60 17.62
C TYR A 364 -17.17 12.75 16.35
N ASP A 365 -16.10 12.00 16.19
CA ASP A 365 -15.88 11.11 15.06
C ASP A 365 -16.95 10.00 14.94
N PRO A 366 -17.74 9.98 13.83
CA PRO A 366 -18.81 8.99 13.67
C PRO A 366 -18.36 7.51 13.69
N PRO A 367 -17.25 7.11 13.01
CA PRO A 367 -16.66 5.77 13.14
C PRO A 367 -16.46 5.35 14.61
N HIS A 368 -15.90 6.23 15.45
CA HIS A 368 -15.71 5.99 16.87
C HIS A 368 -17.02 5.91 17.68
N LEU A 369 -18.01 6.73 17.35
CA LEU A 369 -19.33 6.65 17.96
C LEU A 369 -20.03 5.33 17.61
N LEU A 370 -19.93 4.86 16.36
CA LEU A 370 -20.49 3.58 15.92
C LEU A 370 -19.85 2.39 16.67
N LYS A 371 -18.52 2.39 16.79
CA LYS A 371 -17.76 1.43 17.60
C LYS A 371 -18.28 1.38 19.04
N SER A 372 -18.58 2.53 19.63
CA SER A 372 -19.10 2.64 20.98
C SER A 372 -20.54 2.13 21.10
N VAL A 373 -21.39 2.37 20.10
CA VAL A 373 -22.74 1.79 20.02
C VAL A 373 -22.67 0.27 19.98
N ARG A 374 -21.82 -0.30 19.11
CA ARG A 374 -21.58 -1.76 19.04
C ARG A 374 -21.17 -2.32 20.40
N ASN A 375 -20.21 -1.68 21.07
CA ASN A 375 -19.71 -2.14 22.36
C ASN A 375 -20.80 -2.11 23.45
N ASN A 376 -21.64 -1.07 23.46
CA ASN A 376 -22.75 -0.98 24.39
C ASN A 376 -23.85 -2.01 24.10
N LEU A 377 -24.19 -2.22 22.82
CA LEU A 377 -25.13 -3.26 22.40
C LEU A 377 -24.64 -4.64 22.88
N LYS A 378 -23.36 -4.97 22.64
CA LYS A 378 -22.76 -6.23 23.08
C LYS A 378 -22.80 -6.46 24.59
N ASN A 379 -22.51 -5.41 25.38
CA ASN A 379 -22.35 -5.57 26.82
C ASN A 379 -23.69 -5.51 27.57
N HIS A 380 -24.70 -4.81 27.03
CA HIS A 380 -25.89 -4.41 27.79
C HIS A 380 -27.22 -4.51 27.05
N GLY A 381 -27.22 -4.45 25.71
CA GLY A 381 -28.43 -4.16 24.94
C GLY A 381 -28.85 -2.69 25.01
N ILE A 382 -29.75 -2.28 24.11
CA ILE A 382 -30.18 -0.88 23.98
C ILE A 382 -31.70 -0.81 23.84
N PHE A 383 -32.34 -0.07 24.74
CA PHE A 383 -33.76 0.25 24.61
C PHE A 383 -33.95 1.48 23.73
N PHE A 384 -34.97 1.43 22.88
CA PHE A 384 -35.37 2.54 22.01
C PHE A 384 -36.89 2.56 21.85
N VAL A 385 -37.42 3.59 21.20
CA VAL A 385 -38.86 3.72 20.96
C VAL A 385 -39.12 3.66 19.46
N ASP A 386 -40.03 2.78 19.07
CA ASP A 386 -40.53 2.71 17.70
C ASP A 386 -41.90 3.39 17.56
N LYS A 387 -42.10 4.01 16.40
CA LYS A 387 -43.36 4.62 15.96
C LYS A 387 -44.00 3.86 14.78
N VAL A 388 -43.30 2.92 14.14
CA VAL A 388 -43.66 2.41 12.81
C VAL A 388 -44.76 1.35 12.82
N ALA A 389 -45.17 0.81 13.99
CA ALA A 389 -46.15 -0.28 14.02
C ALA A 389 -47.47 -0.01 14.77
N SER A 390 -47.66 1.12 15.45
CA SER A 390 -48.88 1.35 16.25
C SER A 390 -49.14 2.84 16.53
N ILE A 391 -50.42 3.22 16.66
CA ILE A 391 -50.89 4.57 17.08
C ILE A 391 -50.28 4.99 18.45
N LYS A 392 -49.74 4.06 19.23
CA LYS A 392 -49.02 4.30 20.49
C LYS A 392 -47.52 3.96 20.35
N PRO A 393 -46.61 4.81 20.85
CA PRO A 393 -45.18 4.52 20.87
C PRO A 393 -44.88 3.28 21.71
N ARG A 394 -44.16 2.31 21.13
CA ARG A 394 -43.75 1.07 21.79
C ARG A 394 -42.27 1.16 22.19
N THR A 395 -41.95 0.71 23.40
CA THR A 395 -40.57 0.51 23.84
C THR A 395 -40.07 -0.83 23.31
N CYS A 396 -38.97 -0.78 22.57
CA CYS A 396 -38.29 -1.92 21.96
C CYS A 396 -36.90 -2.12 22.60
N PHE A 397 -36.36 -3.32 22.48
CA PHE A 397 -35.06 -3.70 23.03
C PHE A 397 -34.21 -4.42 21.99
N ALA A 398 -33.08 -3.80 21.64
CA ALA A 398 -32.05 -4.43 20.82
C ALA A 398 -31.10 -5.24 21.70
N ASP A 399 -31.07 -6.55 21.47
CA ASP A 399 -30.20 -7.49 22.16
C ASP A 399 -29.12 -8.04 21.22
N TRP A 400 -27.88 -8.14 21.74
CA TRP A 400 -26.75 -8.74 21.06
C TRP A 400 -26.89 -10.25 20.89
N SER A 401 -27.61 -10.92 21.81
CA SER A 401 -27.86 -12.36 21.75
C SER A 401 -28.48 -12.79 20.41
N HIS A 402 -29.37 -11.98 19.84
CA HIS A 402 -29.97 -12.20 18.52
C HIS A 402 -28.91 -12.23 17.40
N ILE A 403 -27.89 -11.35 17.45
CA ILE A 403 -26.82 -11.32 16.46
C ILE A 403 -25.89 -12.54 16.61
N GLN A 404 -25.66 -12.99 17.85
CA GLN A 404 -24.89 -14.21 18.11
C GLN A 404 -25.61 -15.44 17.57
N LYS A 405 -26.91 -15.59 17.89
CA LYS A 405 -27.74 -16.70 17.41
C LYS A 405 -27.83 -16.71 15.89
N LEU A 406 -27.98 -15.55 15.24
CA LEU A 406 -27.92 -15.43 13.78
C LEU A 406 -26.61 -15.99 13.23
N TYR A 407 -25.47 -15.58 13.78
CA TYR A 407 -24.17 -16.09 13.34
C TYR A 407 -24.04 -17.60 13.54
N GLU A 408 -24.48 -18.13 14.67
CA GLU A 408 -24.39 -19.57 14.99
C GLU A 408 -25.22 -20.45 14.05
N LEU A 409 -26.34 -19.95 13.54
CA LEU A 409 -27.19 -20.65 12.57
C LEU A 409 -26.67 -20.45 11.14
N ASP A 410 -26.41 -19.21 10.73
CA ASP A 410 -26.03 -18.85 9.35
C ASP A 410 -24.64 -19.38 8.96
N SER A 411 -23.69 -19.41 9.90
CA SER A 411 -22.33 -19.91 9.63
C SER A 411 -22.25 -21.41 9.35
N LYS A 412 -23.31 -22.17 9.64
CA LYS A 412 -23.39 -23.61 9.36
C LYS A 412 -24.02 -23.91 7.98
N LYS A 413 -24.64 -22.91 7.35
CA LYS A 413 -25.29 -23.05 6.05
C LYS A 413 -24.27 -23.03 4.92
N LYS A 414 -24.58 -23.71 3.81
CA LYS A 414 -23.75 -23.65 2.60
C LYS A 414 -23.89 -22.29 1.94
N ILE A 415 -25.10 -21.74 1.94
CA ILE A 415 -25.41 -20.42 1.40
C ILE A 415 -25.80 -19.46 2.53
N CYS A 416 -24.81 -18.76 3.08
CA CYS A 416 -25.01 -17.82 4.18
C CYS A 416 -25.68 -16.51 3.72
N ALA A 417 -26.68 -16.05 4.47
CA ALA A 417 -27.30 -14.73 4.31
C ALA A 417 -26.35 -13.58 4.69
N CYS A 418 -25.42 -13.82 5.62
CA CYS A 418 -24.47 -12.83 6.14
C CYS A 418 -23.01 -13.26 5.98
N ARG A 419 -22.53 -13.46 4.75
CA ARG A 419 -21.13 -13.87 4.46
C ARG A 419 -20.04 -13.03 5.16
N LYS A 420 -20.28 -11.74 5.40
CA LYS A 420 -19.31 -10.85 6.06
C LYS A 420 -19.25 -11.05 7.57
N LEU A 421 -20.30 -11.62 8.19
CA LEU A 421 -20.39 -11.85 9.63
C LEU A 421 -19.61 -13.12 9.99
N THR A 422 -18.43 -12.93 10.58
CA THR A 422 -17.54 -14.03 10.99
C THR A 422 -17.39 -14.10 12.50
N LYS A 423 -16.82 -15.19 13.03
CA LYS A 423 -16.49 -15.34 14.46
C LYS A 423 -15.78 -14.11 15.06
N ARG A 424 -14.95 -13.42 14.28
CA ARG A 424 -14.24 -12.18 14.68
C ARG A 424 -15.18 -11.03 15.06
N HIS A 425 -16.37 -10.98 14.48
CA HIS A 425 -17.39 -9.97 14.77
C HIS A 425 -18.12 -10.24 16.08
N ILE A 426 -18.25 -11.52 16.46
CA ILE A 426 -18.93 -11.96 17.67
C ILE A 426 -17.99 -11.95 18.88
N GLU A 427 -16.79 -12.52 18.73
CA GLU A 427 -15.74 -12.54 19.75
C GLU A 427 -15.00 -11.21 19.83
N VAL A 428 -15.72 -10.17 20.24
CA VAL A 428 -15.17 -8.83 20.45
C VAL A 428 -14.38 -8.82 21.75
N SER A 429 -13.11 -9.25 21.71
CA SER A 429 -12.14 -9.15 22.80
C SER A 429 -10.84 -8.48 22.32
N GLY A 430 -10.11 -7.85 23.26
CA GLY A 430 -8.84 -7.18 22.99
C GLY A 430 -8.91 -6.17 21.84
N LEU A 431 -7.94 -6.27 20.91
CA LEU A 431 -7.79 -5.38 19.75
C LEU A 431 -9.03 -5.37 18.81
N LYS A 432 -9.84 -6.44 18.78
CA LYS A 432 -11.07 -6.50 17.95
C LYS A 432 -12.14 -5.51 18.42
N LYS A 433 -12.09 -5.09 19.70
CA LYS A 433 -12.97 -4.04 20.26
C LYS A 433 -12.70 -2.67 19.62
N MET A 434 -11.48 -2.42 19.18
CA MET A 434 -11.07 -1.16 18.57
C MET A 434 -11.36 -1.07 17.08
N ASN A 435 -11.62 -2.20 16.42
CA ASN A 435 -11.78 -2.24 14.97
C ASN A 435 -13.16 -1.73 14.53
N VAL A 436 -13.18 -0.56 13.87
CA VAL A 436 -14.42 0.07 13.39
C VAL A 436 -15.03 -0.68 12.20
N LYS A 437 -14.21 -1.28 11.32
CA LYS A 437 -14.71 -2.10 10.19
C LYS A 437 -15.61 -3.22 10.68
N LEU A 438 -15.21 -3.93 11.75
CA LEU A 438 -16.04 -4.97 12.35
C LEU A 438 -17.33 -4.40 12.94
N ALA A 439 -17.29 -3.21 13.55
CA ALA A 439 -18.49 -2.57 14.08
C ALA A 439 -19.48 -2.16 12.98
N ALA A 440 -19.00 -1.58 11.89
CA ALA A 440 -19.81 -1.22 10.73
C ALA A 440 -20.42 -2.45 10.04
N GLN A 441 -19.67 -3.55 9.93
CA GLN A 441 -20.19 -4.79 9.35
C GLN A 441 -21.26 -5.44 10.21
N VAL A 442 -21.14 -5.40 11.55
CA VAL A 442 -22.19 -5.88 12.46
C VAL A 442 -23.44 -5.00 12.38
N LEU A 443 -23.25 -3.68 12.40
CA LEU A 443 -24.34 -2.71 12.37
C LEU A 443 -24.70 -2.33 10.92
N SER A 444 -24.92 -3.33 10.06
CA SER A 444 -25.14 -3.15 8.63
C SER A 444 -26.54 -3.58 8.18
N HIS A 445 -26.99 -3.03 7.04
CA HIS A 445 -28.22 -3.43 6.38
C HIS A 445 -28.33 -4.95 6.17
N SER A 446 -27.24 -5.61 5.77
CA SER A 446 -27.23 -7.06 5.53
C SER A 446 -27.55 -7.86 6.79
N VAL A 447 -27.03 -7.44 7.95
CA VAL A 447 -27.31 -8.10 9.23
C VAL A 447 -28.76 -7.88 9.66
N ALA A 448 -29.29 -6.66 9.48
CA ALA A 448 -30.71 -6.38 9.74
C ALA A 448 -31.64 -7.21 8.84
N ALA A 449 -31.33 -7.30 7.54
CA ALA A 449 -32.12 -8.08 6.59
C ALA A 449 -32.10 -9.58 6.95
N ALA A 450 -30.93 -10.12 7.29
CA ALA A 450 -30.80 -11.51 7.71
C ALA A 450 -31.55 -11.80 9.01
N LEU A 451 -31.48 -10.92 10.03
CA LEU A 451 -32.30 -11.09 11.25
C LEU A 451 -33.79 -11.20 10.92
N ASN A 452 -34.32 -10.33 10.05
CA ASN A 452 -35.72 -10.39 9.63
C ASN A 452 -36.05 -11.66 8.83
N LEU A 453 -35.12 -12.12 7.98
CA LEU A 453 -35.28 -13.36 7.22
C LEU A 453 -35.42 -14.57 8.17
N TYR A 454 -34.54 -14.67 9.16
CA TYR A 454 -34.57 -15.75 10.14
C TYR A 454 -35.82 -15.72 11.03
N VAL A 455 -36.29 -14.53 11.43
CA VAL A 455 -37.58 -14.38 12.14
C VAL A 455 -38.76 -14.87 11.31
N GLY A 456 -38.72 -14.72 9.98
CA GLY A 456 -39.82 -15.12 9.10
C GLY A 456 -39.77 -16.56 8.57
N LYS A 457 -38.63 -17.25 8.70
CA LYS A 457 -38.38 -18.55 8.04
C LYS A 457 -37.94 -19.67 8.98
N GLU A 458 -37.44 -19.35 10.17
CA GLU A 458 -37.03 -20.33 11.17
C GLU A 458 -37.68 -20.05 12.54
N ASP A 459 -37.56 -20.99 13.47
CA ASP A 459 -37.90 -20.80 14.88
C ASP A 459 -36.88 -19.88 15.57
N PHE A 460 -36.97 -18.59 15.24
CA PHE A 460 -36.15 -17.51 15.75
C PHE A 460 -36.96 -16.62 16.69
N ASP A 461 -36.31 -15.99 17.67
CA ASP A 461 -37.01 -15.10 18.60
C ASP A 461 -37.65 -13.94 17.82
N SER A 462 -38.98 -13.81 17.88
CA SER A 462 -39.74 -12.72 17.26
C SER A 462 -39.22 -11.32 17.66
N LYS A 463 -38.62 -11.17 18.86
CA LYS A 463 -38.01 -9.92 19.33
C LYS A 463 -36.75 -9.54 18.56
N ALA A 464 -36.16 -10.45 17.79
CA ALA A 464 -35.02 -10.12 16.94
C ALA A 464 -35.36 -9.13 15.83
N SER A 465 -36.64 -9.00 15.46
CA SER A 465 -37.13 -7.92 14.60
C SER A 465 -36.84 -6.53 15.19
N GLU A 466 -36.87 -6.38 16.52
CA GLU A 466 -36.51 -5.14 17.21
C GLU A 466 -34.99 -4.86 17.10
N THR A 467 -34.15 -5.88 17.25
CA THR A 467 -32.70 -5.76 16.98
C THR A 467 -32.43 -5.41 15.52
N ALA A 468 -33.12 -6.05 14.57
CA ALA A 468 -32.98 -5.77 13.14
C ALA A 468 -33.30 -4.31 12.83
N GLN A 469 -34.38 -3.78 13.40
CA GLN A 469 -34.77 -2.39 13.24
C GLN A 469 -33.74 -1.42 13.82
N PHE A 470 -33.19 -1.72 15.00
CA PHE A 470 -32.12 -0.92 15.58
C PHE A 470 -30.88 -0.89 14.69
N VAL A 471 -30.43 -2.05 14.23
CA VAL A 471 -29.27 -2.21 13.34
C VAL A 471 -29.49 -1.44 12.03
N TYR A 472 -30.66 -1.56 11.41
CA TYR A 472 -31.02 -0.84 10.19
C TYR A 472 -31.00 0.69 10.37
N ASN A 473 -31.54 1.20 11.48
CA ASN A 473 -31.51 2.63 11.77
C ASN A 473 -30.08 3.13 11.98
N MET A 474 -29.23 2.35 12.65
CA MET A 474 -27.82 2.70 12.83
C MET A 474 -27.02 2.71 11.54
N ASP A 475 -27.26 1.73 10.67
CA ASP A 475 -26.69 1.65 9.33
C ASP A 475 -27.05 2.89 8.49
N LYS A 476 -28.32 3.33 8.51
CA LYS A 476 -28.74 4.58 7.85
C LYS A 476 -28.06 5.83 8.42
N ILE A 477 -27.98 5.94 9.75
CA ILE A 477 -27.32 7.07 10.41
C ILE A 477 -25.86 7.13 9.99
N PHE A 478 -25.14 6.01 10.11
CA PHE A 478 -23.71 5.96 9.82
C PHE A 478 -23.40 6.26 8.35
N ASP A 479 -24.15 5.66 7.42
CA ASP A 479 -23.94 5.89 5.99
C ASP A 479 -24.17 7.36 5.61
N SER A 480 -25.18 8.02 6.19
CA SER A 480 -25.48 9.44 5.95
C SER A 480 -24.36 10.40 6.36
N VAL A 481 -23.53 10.01 7.34
CA VAL A 481 -22.40 10.82 7.83
C VAL A 481 -21.05 10.31 7.33
N ASN A 482 -21.03 9.28 6.47
CA ASN A 482 -19.82 8.68 5.92
C ASN A 482 -19.85 8.55 4.38
N ALA A 483 -20.62 9.40 3.70
CA ALA A 483 -20.72 9.40 2.24
C ALA A 483 -19.40 9.86 1.59
N ARG A 484 -18.98 9.17 0.53
CA ARG A 484 -17.71 9.41 -0.21
C ARG A 484 -17.91 9.85 -1.64
N SER A 485 -19.05 9.50 -2.24
CA SER A 485 -19.37 9.79 -3.64
C SER A 485 -20.54 10.76 -3.74
N ARG A 486 -20.62 11.47 -4.87
CA ARG A 486 -21.75 12.36 -5.15
C ARG A 486 -23.05 11.60 -5.39
N LYS A 487 -22.96 10.44 -6.03
CA LYS A 487 -24.07 9.53 -6.30
C LYS A 487 -23.70 8.14 -5.81
N HIS A 488 -24.68 7.45 -5.26
CA HIS A 488 -24.59 6.08 -4.79
C HIS A 488 -25.98 5.43 -4.92
N GLU A 489 -26.07 4.11 -5.04
CA GLU A 489 -27.36 3.40 -5.11
C GLU A 489 -28.21 3.65 -3.86
N LYS A 490 -27.55 3.56 -2.70
CA LYS A 490 -28.10 3.96 -1.41
C LYS A 490 -28.11 5.49 -1.25
N LYS A 491 -29.29 6.06 -0.98
CA LYS A 491 -29.50 7.51 -0.83
C LYS A 491 -28.66 8.09 0.30
N GLU A 492 -28.53 7.38 1.41
CA GLU A 492 -27.75 7.80 2.58
C GLU A 492 -26.25 7.85 2.28
N MET A 493 -25.73 7.11 1.30
CA MET A 493 -24.31 7.17 0.92
C MET A 493 -24.00 8.20 -0.18
N CYS A 494 -25.00 9.01 -0.58
CA CYS A 494 -24.79 10.11 -1.50
C CYS A 494 -24.29 11.35 -0.76
N ALA A 495 -23.64 12.26 -1.49
CA ALA A 495 -23.31 13.57 -0.92
C ALA A 495 -24.58 14.32 -0.47
N ALA A 496 -24.50 14.99 0.68
CA ALA A 496 -25.60 15.79 1.19
C ALA A 496 -25.82 17.03 0.31
N THR A 497 -27.07 17.28 -0.07
CA THR A 497 -27.52 18.43 -0.86
C THR A 497 -28.81 18.98 -0.25
N GLY A 498 -29.29 20.14 -0.72
CA GLY A 498 -30.56 20.71 -0.23
C GLY A 498 -31.77 19.77 -0.37
N ASN A 499 -31.72 18.83 -1.32
CA ASN A 499 -32.85 17.94 -1.65
C ASN A 499 -32.51 16.46 -1.43
N SER A 500 -31.38 16.12 -0.79
CA SER A 500 -30.97 14.71 -0.61
C SER A 500 -31.69 13.98 0.53
N GLY A 501 -32.61 14.63 1.24
CA GLY A 501 -33.33 14.04 2.38
C GLY A 501 -32.48 13.85 3.65
N HIS A 502 -31.22 14.31 3.66
CA HIS A 502 -30.30 14.08 4.77
C HIS A 502 -30.68 14.89 6.02
N LEU A 503 -31.15 16.13 5.84
CA LEU A 503 -31.55 16.97 6.97
C LEU A 503 -32.80 16.40 7.66
N GLU A 504 -33.76 15.92 6.88
CA GLU A 504 -34.97 15.24 7.38
C GLU A 504 -34.60 13.97 8.14
N LEU A 505 -33.72 13.15 7.55
CA LEU A 505 -33.20 11.94 8.19
C LEU A 505 -32.53 12.26 9.52
N TRP A 506 -31.61 13.23 9.57
CA TRP A 506 -30.91 13.58 10.81
C TRP A 506 -31.85 14.10 11.88
N LYS A 507 -32.81 14.97 11.53
CA LYS A 507 -33.85 15.46 12.46
C LYS A 507 -34.68 14.32 13.03
N GLU A 508 -35.13 13.40 12.18
CA GLU A 508 -35.87 12.20 12.59
C GLU A 508 -35.02 11.35 13.56
N LYS A 509 -33.79 11.03 13.17
CA LYS A 509 -32.91 10.15 13.95
C LYS A 509 -32.41 10.77 15.25
N ILE A 510 -32.26 12.10 15.34
CA ILE A 510 -32.01 12.79 16.61
C ILE A 510 -33.12 12.48 17.61
N THR A 511 -34.39 12.63 17.22
CA THR A 511 -35.53 12.34 18.13
C THR A 511 -35.59 10.86 18.54
N TRP A 512 -35.11 9.97 17.70
CA TRP A 512 -35.02 8.54 17.99
C TRP A 512 -33.88 8.23 18.98
N ILE A 513 -32.69 8.81 18.78
CA ILE A 513 -31.53 8.65 19.67
C ILE A 513 -31.81 9.25 21.06
N GLU A 514 -32.51 10.37 21.15
CA GLU A 514 -32.89 10.98 22.44
C GLU A 514 -33.68 10.02 23.34
N LYS A 515 -34.44 9.10 22.74
CA LYS A 515 -35.24 8.10 23.46
C LYS A 515 -34.47 6.84 23.85
N TRP A 516 -33.20 6.73 23.44
CA TRP A 516 -32.38 5.59 23.83
C TRP A 516 -32.11 5.57 25.33
N HIS A 517 -32.13 4.39 25.92
CA HIS A 517 -31.54 4.19 27.24
C HIS A 517 -30.86 2.83 27.35
N ILE A 518 -29.79 2.79 28.12
CA ILE A 518 -29.00 1.58 28.36
C ILE A 518 -29.15 1.25 29.84
N ARG A 519 -29.41 -0.02 30.15
CA ARG A 519 -29.44 -0.53 31.52
C ARG A 519 -28.35 -1.58 31.67
N SER A 520 -27.67 -1.58 32.82
CA SER A 520 -26.68 -2.61 33.10
C SER A 520 -27.35 -3.97 33.19
N SER A 521 -26.89 -4.93 32.39
CA SER A 521 -27.34 -6.33 32.52
C SER A 521 -26.99 -6.93 33.89
N LYS A 522 -25.98 -6.40 34.59
CA LYS A 522 -25.54 -6.88 35.90
C LYS A 522 -26.34 -6.27 37.06
N THR A 523 -26.62 -4.98 37.00
CA THR A 523 -27.19 -4.23 38.15
C THR A 523 -28.59 -3.67 37.89
N GLY A 524 -29.10 -3.76 36.67
CA GLY A 524 -30.38 -3.18 36.24
C GLY A 524 -30.40 -1.64 36.19
N ARG A 525 -29.36 -0.96 36.69
CA ARG A 525 -29.29 0.51 36.76
C ARG A 525 -29.08 1.12 35.37
N LYS A 526 -29.64 2.32 35.18
CA LYS A 526 -29.45 3.11 33.96
C LYS A 526 -27.98 3.51 33.82
N ILE A 527 -27.37 3.19 32.68
CA ILE A 527 -26.00 3.55 32.35
C ILE A 527 -25.99 4.85 31.55
N TYR A 528 -25.10 5.75 31.92
CA TYR A 528 -24.79 6.91 31.09
C TYR A 528 -23.96 6.47 29.87
N ALA A 529 -24.58 6.50 28.69
CA ALA A 529 -23.92 6.18 27.44
C ALA A 529 -23.37 7.46 26.81
N ALA A 530 -22.07 7.73 26.98
CA ALA A 530 -21.43 8.91 26.38
C ALA A 530 -21.70 9.00 24.87
N CYS A 531 -21.65 7.88 24.15
CA CYS A 531 -21.86 7.82 22.71
C CYS A 531 -23.26 8.31 22.27
N LYS A 532 -24.28 8.21 23.13
CA LYS A 532 -25.60 8.78 22.85
C LYS A 532 -25.51 10.29 22.70
N ASN A 533 -24.93 10.98 23.69
CA ASN A 533 -24.71 12.42 23.63
C ASN A 533 -23.75 12.80 22.49
N GLY A 534 -22.77 11.94 22.22
CA GLY A 534 -21.86 12.13 21.09
C GLY A 534 -22.58 12.17 19.76
N TRP A 535 -23.45 11.19 19.49
CA TRP A 535 -24.29 11.18 18.28
C TRP A 535 -25.22 12.39 18.18
N LEU A 536 -25.82 12.82 19.29
CA LEU A 536 -26.70 14.00 19.29
C LEU A 536 -25.95 15.28 18.93
N ILE A 537 -24.75 15.49 19.50
CA ILE A 537 -23.88 16.62 19.16
C ILE A 537 -23.47 16.54 17.69
N THR A 538 -22.96 15.39 17.25
CA THR A 538 -22.47 15.20 15.87
C THR A 538 -23.57 15.39 14.83
N LEU A 539 -24.77 14.81 15.00
CA LEU A 539 -25.87 14.98 14.03
C LEU A 539 -26.39 16.42 13.98
N LYS A 540 -26.51 17.10 15.14
CA LYS A 540 -26.90 18.51 15.17
C LYS A 540 -25.82 19.41 14.57
N ALA A 541 -24.54 19.07 14.74
CA ALA A 541 -23.44 19.73 14.05
C ALA A 541 -23.57 19.56 12.52
N PHE A 542 -23.84 18.35 12.03
CA PHE A 542 -24.05 18.10 10.59
C PHE A 542 -25.22 18.90 10.00
N ILE A 543 -26.32 19.07 10.73
CA ILE A 543 -27.43 19.95 10.33
C ILE A 543 -26.92 21.39 10.15
N GLY A 544 -26.29 21.96 11.19
CA GLY A 544 -25.79 23.34 11.14
C GLY A 544 -24.70 23.55 10.08
N ILE A 545 -23.80 22.58 9.92
CA ILE A 545 -22.77 22.57 8.87
C ILE A 545 -23.42 22.56 7.49
N SER A 546 -24.46 21.75 7.30
CA SER A 546 -25.16 21.67 6.00
C SER A 546 -25.89 22.96 5.66
N GLU A 547 -26.58 23.55 6.63
CA GLU A 547 -27.24 24.85 6.46
C GLU A 547 -26.23 25.98 6.16
N TYR A 548 -25.03 25.91 6.72
CA TYR A 548 -23.95 26.87 6.47
C TYR A 548 -23.29 26.65 5.10
N LEU A 549 -22.86 25.42 4.82
CA LEU A 549 -22.07 25.09 3.64
C LEU A 549 -22.90 25.06 2.37
N LEU A 550 -24.15 24.60 2.39
CA LEU A 550 -24.98 24.53 1.17
C LEU A 550 -25.31 25.92 0.59
N LYS A 551 -25.10 26.99 1.35
CA LYS A 551 -25.13 28.38 0.84
C LYS A 551 -23.90 28.74 0.02
N LYS A 552 -22.76 28.08 0.27
CA LYS A 552 -21.47 28.33 -0.39
C LYS A 552 -21.12 27.28 -1.46
N ILE A 553 -21.55 26.03 -1.28
CA ILE A 553 -21.19 24.88 -2.13
C ILE A 553 -22.40 24.02 -2.47
N LYS A 554 -22.35 23.32 -3.61
CA LYS A 554 -23.52 22.57 -4.15
C LYS A 554 -23.82 21.26 -3.41
N PHE A 555 -22.82 20.63 -2.82
CA PHE A 555 -22.94 19.34 -2.15
C PHE A 555 -21.85 19.18 -1.09
N ILE A 556 -22.07 18.30 -0.12
CA ILE A 556 -21.16 18.03 0.99
C ILE A 556 -20.83 16.53 1.03
N ILE A 557 -19.54 16.19 1.03
CA ILE A 557 -19.07 14.83 1.24
C ILE A 557 -18.85 14.63 2.74
N THR A 558 -19.73 13.88 3.42
CA THR A 558 -19.76 13.80 4.88
C THR A 558 -18.59 13.00 5.48
N SER A 559 -18.00 12.05 4.73
CA SER A 559 -16.77 11.35 5.12
C SER A 559 -15.53 12.24 5.28
N ARG A 560 -15.61 13.53 4.92
CA ARG A 560 -14.55 14.52 5.16
C ARG A 560 -14.53 15.05 6.59
N PHE A 561 -15.58 14.78 7.35
CA PHE A 561 -15.75 15.17 8.75
C PHE A 561 -15.48 13.99 9.69
N SER A 562 -14.54 13.10 9.33
CA SER A 562 -14.04 12.00 10.17
C SER A 562 -12.54 12.11 10.45
N GLN A 563 -12.07 11.43 11.49
CA GLN A 563 -10.66 11.33 11.85
C GLN A 563 -9.90 10.25 11.05
N ASP A 564 -10.57 9.52 10.15
CA ASP A 564 -9.97 8.41 9.39
C ASP A 564 -8.66 8.80 8.69
N ALA A 565 -8.57 10.03 8.17
CA ALA A 565 -7.36 10.53 7.51
C ALA A 565 -6.16 10.67 8.46
N LEU A 566 -6.44 11.03 9.72
CA LEU A 566 -5.44 11.13 10.78
C LEU A 566 -5.06 9.74 11.31
N GLU A 567 -6.02 8.83 11.51
CA GLU A 567 -5.74 7.43 11.87
C GLU A 567 -4.95 6.69 10.79
N ASN A 568 -5.25 6.97 9.52
CA ASN A 568 -4.48 6.48 8.37
C ASN A 568 -3.03 6.97 8.41
N THR A 569 -2.80 8.15 8.95
CA THR A 569 -1.46 8.71 9.16
C THR A 569 -0.74 8.00 10.30
N PHE A 570 -1.42 7.75 11.43
CA PHE A 570 -0.86 6.94 12.52
C PHE A 570 -0.51 5.52 12.07
N SER A 571 -1.38 4.87 11.30
CA SER A 571 -1.10 3.56 10.71
C SER A 571 0.16 3.56 9.84
N SER A 572 0.36 4.63 9.06
CA SER A 572 1.59 4.82 8.27
C SER A 572 2.82 5.04 9.14
N ILE A 573 2.69 5.71 10.29
CA ILE A 573 3.77 5.90 11.24
C ILE A 573 4.17 4.56 11.86
N ARG A 574 3.21 3.79 12.41
CA ARG A 574 3.46 2.48 13.02
C ARG A 574 4.12 1.51 12.05
N ARG A 575 3.65 1.44 10.80
CA ARG A 575 4.21 0.53 9.78
C ARG A 575 5.68 0.81 9.45
N ARG A 576 6.10 2.07 9.50
CA ARG A 576 7.48 2.45 9.16
C ARG A 576 8.50 2.00 10.21
N GLY A 577 8.06 1.63 11.41
CA GLY A 577 8.89 0.99 12.45
C GLY A 577 9.12 -0.50 12.23
N GLY A 578 8.53 -1.12 11.19
CA GLY A 578 8.66 -2.55 10.92
C GLY A 578 8.02 -3.37 12.03
N PHE A 579 8.82 -4.20 12.71
CA PHE A 579 8.38 -4.99 13.87
C PHE A 579 8.20 -4.17 15.16
N ARG A 580 8.59 -2.88 15.16
CA ARG A 580 8.36 -1.95 16.27
C ARG A 580 7.20 -1.01 15.91
N ASP A 581 5.98 -1.43 16.22
CA ASP A 581 4.74 -0.72 15.91
C ASP A 581 4.34 0.34 16.96
N ASN A 582 5.07 0.40 18.08
CA ASN A 582 4.95 1.44 19.11
C ASN A 582 6.24 2.29 19.18
N PRO A 583 6.31 3.41 18.43
CA PRO A 583 7.52 4.22 18.36
C PRO A 583 7.75 5.00 19.66
N ASP A 584 9.00 5.31 19.98
CA ASP A 584 9.35 6.33 20.99
C ASP A 584 9.26 7.76 20.41
N CYS A 585 9.51 8.79 21.23
CA CYS A 585 9.45 10.20 20.80
C CYS A 585 10.37 10.50 19.61
N ASN A 586 11.60 9.98 19.65
CA ASN A 586 12.60 10.22 18.62
C ASN A 586 12.21 9.53 17.31
N GLU A 587 11.77 8.27 17.37
CA GLU A 587 11.25 7.52 16.23
C GLU A 587 10.00 8.17 15.63
N PHE A 588 9.07 8.62 16.48
CA PHE A 588 7.86 9.32 16.06
C PHE A 588 8.21 10.58 15.28
N ARG A 589 9.05 11.44 15.86
CA ARG A 589 9.50 12.71 15.28
C ARG A 589 10.13 12.53 13.89
N HIS A 590 11.02 11.56 13.75
CA HIS A 590 11.60 11.23 12.45
C HIS A 590 10.58 10.67 11.47
N THR A 591 9.63 9.86 11.95
CA THR A 591 8.66 9.18 11.09
C THR A 591 7.55 10.11 10.62
N ILE A 592 7.01 10.97 11.49
CA ILE A 592 6.01 11.98 11.11
C ILE A 592 6.60 12.96 10.10
N GLN A 593 7.86 13.36 10.25
CA GLN A 593 8.56 14.15 9.24
C GLN A 593 8.60 13.43 7.90
N LYS A 594 9.00 12.15 7.87
CA LYS A 594 8.98 11.33 6.65
C LYS A 594 7.58 11.20 6.08
N VAL A 595 6.54 11.11 6.90
CA VAL A 595 5.13 11.01 6.44
C VAL A 595 4.68 12.33 5.85
N ILE A 596 4.95 13.47 6.47
CA ILE A 596 4.70 14.81 5.90
C ILE A 596 5.37 14.91 4.53
N ILE A 597 6.64 14.48 4.44
CA ILE A 597 7.40 14.48 3.19
C ILE A 597 6.86 13.49 2.16
N THR A 598 6.51 12.28 2.57
CA THR A 598 6.03 11.24 1.63
C THR A 598 4.62 11.55 1.16
N ASN A 599 3.78 12.18 1.99
CA ASN A 599 2.47 12.68 1.58
C ASN A 599 2.63 13.76 0.49
N PHE A 600 3.73 14.52 0.48
CA PHE A 600 4.08 15.41 -0.64
C PHE A 600 4.47 14.65 -1.93
N LEU A 601 4.69 13.33 -1.86
CA LEU A 601 5.51 12.61 -2.83
C LEU A 601 4.93 11.28 -3.33
N LYS A 602 3.94 10.63 -2.68
CA LYS A 602 3.29 9.40 -3.18
C LYS A 602 1.86 9.15 -2.68
N GLN A 603 1.09 8.44 -3.52
CA GLN A 603 -0.04 7.58 -3.18
C GLN A 603 0.45 6.16 -2.82
N SER A 604 -0.17 5.50 -1.84
CA SER A 604 0.04 4.06 -1.59
C SER A 604 -1.19 3.42 -0.93
N SER A 605 -1.61 2.27 -1.47
CA SER A 605 -2.71 1.42 -1.02
C SER A 605 -2.31 0.48 0.13
N ASN A 606 -3.30 0.10 0.93
CA ASN A 606 -3.30 -0.77 2.12
C ASN A 606 -3.14 -0.07 3.47
N LYS A 607 -4.25 0.09 4.22
CA LYS A 607 -4.35 0.55 5.63
C LYS A 607 -5.56 -0.10 6.31
N ASN A 608 -5.62 0.01 7.65
CA ASN A 608 -6.71 -0.52 8.47
C ASN A 608 -7.98 0.35 8.43
N CYS A 609 -7.82 1.66 8.20
CA CYS A 609 -8.92 2.53 7.82
C CYS A 609 -9.01 2.55 6.29
N GLN A 610 -10.20 2.76 5.75
CA GLN A 610 -10.38 2.87 4.31
C GLN A 610 -9.56 4.06 3.78
N ASP A 611 -9.06 3.96 2.54
CA ASP A 611 -8.28 5.05 1.93
C ASP A 611 -9.11 6.35 1.92
N ASP A 612 -8.45 7.47 2.15
CA ASP A 612 -9.09 8.79 2.18
C ASP A 612 -8.93 9.54 0.85
N ASP A 613 -8.18 8.98 -0.11
CA ASP A 613 -7.86 9.51 -1.44
C ASP A 613 -7.29 10.94 -1.43
N ALA A 614 -6.83 11.43 -0.27
CA ALA A 614 -6.50 12.83 -0.07
C ALA A 614 -5.03 13.11 -0.42
N TYR A 615 -4.80 14.10 -1.27
CA TYR A 615 -3.45 14.57 -1.59
C TYR A 615 -2.92 15.53 -0.53
N SER A 616 -1.61 15.69 -0.42
CA SER A 616 -1.05 16.69 0.51
C SER A 616 -1.18 18.09 -0.06
N LEU A 617 -1.67 19.05 0.74
CA LEU A 617 -1.98 20.39 0.25
C LEU A 617 -0.73 21.17 -0.21
N ILE A 618 0.40 20.93 0.45
CA ILE A 618 1.66 21.59 0.12
C ILE A 618 2.45 20.66 -0.80
N ASP A 619 3.13 21.21 -1.81
CA ASP A 619 4.11 20.47 -2.60
C ASP A 619 5.51 20.68 -1.98
N PHE A 620 6.36 19.64 -1.99
CA PHE A 620 7.75 19.69 -1.52
C PHE A 620 8.54 20.83 -2.18
N SER A 621 8.17 21.19 -3.42
CA SER A 621 8.71 22.33 -4.17
C SER A 621 8.61 23.67 -3.43
N CYS A 622 7.61 23.83 -2.54
CA CYS A 622 7.33 25.09 -1.83
C CYS A 622 8.38 25.45 -0.78
N PHE A 623 9.09 24.46 -0.23
CA PHE A 623 10.13 24.67 0.78
C PHE A 623 11.44 25.20 0.19
N ASN A 624 11.61 25.16 -1.13
CA ASN A 624 12.85 25.52 -1.83
C ASN A 624 12.60 26.46 -3.02
N LYS A 625 11.79 27.50 -2.80
CA LYS A 625 11.28 28.46 -3.81
C LYS A 625 12.31 29.20 -4.69
N LYS A 626 13.62 29.11 -4.45
CA LYS A 626 14.63 29.75 -5.32
C LYS A 626 14.89 29.03 -6.66
N GLU A 627 14.35 27.82 -6.88
CA GLU A 627 14.68 27.00 -8.08
C GLU A 627 13.48 26.49 -8.91
N LEU A 628 12.24 26.97 -8.69
CA LEU A 628 11.05 26.22 -9.13
C LEU A 628 9.91 27.07 -9.73
N LEU A 629 10.22 27.86 -10.77
CA LEU A 629 9.22 28.63 -11.52
C LEU A 629 8.76 27.99 -12.85
N ASP A 630 9.25 26.80 -13.23
CA ASP A 630 8.83 26.14 -14.46
C ASP A 630 8.14 24.78 -14.22
N ILE A 631 6.93 24.66 -14.77
CA ILE A 631 6.13 23.45 -15.10
C ILE A 631 4.93 23.20 -14.18
N ILE A 632 3.76 23.69 -14.58
CA ILE A 632 2.44 23.10 -14.29
C ILE A 632 1.62 23.16 -15.58
N SER A 633 1.37 22.00 -16.20
CA SER A 633 0.21 21.74 -17.07
C SER A 633 0.20 20.26 -17.51
N SER A 634 -0.82 19.52 -17.07
CA SER A 634 -1.56 18.45 -17.77
C SER A 634 -1.92 17.26 -16.86
N GLU A 635 -3.23 17.06 -16.67
CA GLU A 635 -3.92 15.92 -16.06
C GLU A 635 -4.02 14.73 -17.05
N ASP A 636 -4.14 13.48 -16.56
CA ASP A 636 -5.32 12.61 -16.77
C ASP A 636 -5.11 11.13 -16.34
N CYS A 637 -6.25 10.48 -16.08
CA CYS A 637 -6.50 9.21 -15.37
C CYS A 637 -6.41 7.93 -16.22
N ALA A 638 -6.34 6.74 -15.57
CA ALA A 638 -7.18 5.56 -15.86
C ALA A 638 -6.95 4.39 -14.88
N THR A 639 -7.99 3.57 -14.73
CA THR A 639 -8.26 2.45 -13.80
C THR A 639 -8.11 1.06 -14.43
N GLU A 640 -7.87 0.00 -13.65
CA GLU A 640 -8.05 -1.41 -14.06
C GLU A 640 -8.68 -2.30 -12.96
N SER A 641 -9.27 -3.41 -13.41
CA SER A 641 -10.35 -4.26 -12.86
C SER A 641 -9.90 -5.56 -12.14
N GLU A 642 -10.80 -6.16 -11.33
CA GLU A 642 -10.65 -7.46 -10.65
C GLU A 642 -11.30 -8.64 -11.43
N GLN A 643 -10.75 -9.85 -11.28
CA GLN A 643 -11.24 -11.15 -11.80
C GLN A 643 -11.90 -11.99 -10.68
N HIS A 644 -12.87 -12.85 -11.05
CA HIS A 644 -13.58 -13.80 -10.17
C HIS A 644 -13.43 -15.24 -10.70
N ASP A 645 -13.22 -16.19 -9.79
CA ASP A 645 -13.25 -17.65 -10.05
C ASP A 645 -14.65 -18.23 -9.76
N GLU A 646 -15.10 -19.17 -10.60
CA GLU A 646 -16.34 -19.96 -10.44
C GLU A 646 -16.01 -21.39 -10.00
N ASP A 647 -16.58 -21.82 -8.87
CA ASP A 647 -16.70 -23.23 -8.51
C ASP A 647 -18.18 -23.63 -8.53
N SER A 648 -18.50 -24.70 -9.26
CA SER A 648 -19.85 -25.24 -9.44
C SER A 648 -20.33 -26.00 -8.19
N LEU A 649 -21.39 -25.50 -7.54
CA LEU A 649 -22.04 -26.12 -6.38
C LEU A 649 -23.07 -27.17 -6.84
N HIS A 650 -22.82 -28.45 -6.53
CA HIS A 650 -23.86 -29.48 -6.53
C HIS A 650 -24.87 -29.20 -5.39
N LEU A 651 -26.08 -28.77 -5.75
CA LEU A 651 -27.19 -28.51 -4.82
C LEU A 651 -27.81 -29.84 -4.37
N ASN A 652 -27.47 -30.27 -3.16
CA ASN A 652 -28.39 -31.08 -2.36
C ASN A 652 -29.50 -30.15 -1.80
N THR A 653 -30.65 -30.74 -1.44
CA THR A 653 -31.83 -30.08 -0.86
C THR A 653 -31.47 -28.89 0.04
N LEU A 654 -31.77 -27.68 -0.44
CA LEU A 654 -31.54 -26.42 0.27
C LEU A 654 -32.60 -26.21 1.35
N ASP A 655 -32.24 -25.52 2.43
CA ASP A 655 -33.23 -25.08 3.41
C ASP A 655 -33.95 -23.78 2.98
N SER A 656 -35.07 -23.46 3.64
CA SER A 656 -35.92 -22.32 3.24
C SER A 656 -35.24 -20.94 3.29
N VAL A 657 -34.16 -20.79 4.06
CA VAL A 657 -33.34 -19.57 4.10
C VAL A 657 -32.37 -19.59 2.93
N GLU A 658 -31.70 -20.72 2.67
CA GLU A 658 -30.79 -20.89 1.53
C GLU A 658 -31.51 -20.69 0.19
N GLU A 659 -32.74 -21.18 0.05
CA GLU A 659 -33.61 -20.92 -1.10
C GLU A 659 -33.90 -19.42 -1.28
N ASN A 660 -34.16 -18.70 -0.18
CA ASN A 660 -34.41 -17.27 -0.23
C ASN A 660 -33.16 -16.48 -0.65
N VAL A 661 -32.00 -16.84 -0.09
CA VAL A 661 -30.71 -16.23 -0.46
C VAL A 661 -30.38 -16.54 -1.92
N LEU A 662 -30.61 -17.76 -2.39
CA LEU A 662 -30.40 -18.13 -3.79
C LEU A 662 -31.34 -17.35 -4.71
N SER A 663 -32.62 -17.22 -4.37
CA SER A 663 -33.58 -16.41 -5.11
C SER A 663 -33.14 -14.95 -5.22
N TYR A 664 -32.61 -14.38 -4.13
CA TYR A 664 -32.05 -13.02 -4.14
C TYR A 664 -30.82 -12.89 -5.07
N ILE A 665 -29.88 -13.85 -5.00
CA ILE A 665 -28.68 -13.87 -5.86
C ILE A 665 -29.09 -14.01 -7.33
N SER A 666 -29.96 -14.97 -7.65
CA SER A 666 -30.45 -15.19 -9.02
C SER A 666 -31.20 -13.98 -9.55
N GLY A 667 -32.03 -13.31 -8.74
CA GLY A 667 -32.72 -12.09 -9.12
C GLY A 667 -31.76 -10.92 -9.37
N TYR A 668 -30.70 -10.79 -8.58
CA TYR A 668 -29.65 -9.78 -8.81
C TYR A 668 -28.87 -10.04 -10.10
N LEU A 669 -28.46 -11.29 -10.35
CA LEU A 669 -27.78 -11.67 -11.60
C LEU A 669 -28.68 -11.44 -12.82
N ALA A 670 -29.96 -11.82 -12.71
CA ALA A 670 -30.96 -11.56 -13.76
C ALA A 670 -31.10 -10.06 -14.03
N LYS A 671 -31.21 -9.24 -12.98
CA LYS A 671 -31.28 -7.77 -13.14
C LYS A 671 -30.03 -7.20 -13.82
N LYS A 672 -28.83 -7.66 -13.44
CA LYS A 672 -27.57 -7.24 -14.06
C LYS A 672 -27.49 -7.65 -15.52
N TYR A 673 -27.84 -8.90 -15.83
CA TYR A 673 -27.85 -9.41 -17.19
C TYR A 673 -28.82 -8.63 -18.08
N LEU A 674 -30.03 -8.37 -17.60
CA LEU A 674 -31.04 -7.58 -18.31
C LEU A 674 -30.66 -6.09 -18.45
N SER A 675 -29.80 -5.56 -17.57
CA SER A 675 -29.29 -4.18 -17.74
C SER A 675 -28.20 -4.05 -18.81
N LEU A 676 -27.65 -5.18 -19.27
CA LEU A 676 -26.57 -5.24 -20.25
C LEU A 676 -27.03 -5.79 -21.61
N ASN A 677 -28.21 -6.43 -21.67
CA ASN A 677 -28.72 -7.10 -22.86
C ASN A 677 -30.20 -6.81 -23.09
N ASP A 678 -30.56 -6.40 -24.31
CA ASP A 678 -31.93 -6.06 -24.73
C ASP A 678 -32.68 -7.26 -25.37
N CYS A 679 -32.30 -8.49 -25.04
CA CYS A 679 -32.94 -9.69 -25.61
C CYS A 679 -34.33 -9.90 -25.00
N ILE A 680 -35.37 -9.69 -25.81
CA ILE A 680 -36.79 -9.81 -25.44
C ILE A 680 -37.11 -11.22 -24.90
N GLU A 681 -36.49 -12.27 -25.44
CA GLU A 681 -36.76 -13.65 -25.04
C GLU A 681 -36.11 -13.98 -23.69
N CYS A 682 -34.89 -13.49 -23.45
CA CYS A 682 -34.26 -13.53 -22.12
C CYS A 682 -35.06 -12.69 -21.11
N GLU A 683 -35.62 -11.56 -21.53
CA GLU A 683 -36.47 -10.75 -20.65
C GLU A 683 -37.76 -11.48 -20.27
N LYS A 684 -38.41 -12.18 -21.20
CA LYS A 684 -39.58 -13.03 -20.88
C LYS A 684 -39.22 -14.19 -19.96
N LEU A 685 -38.14 -14.92 -20.24
CA LEU A 685 -37.67 -16.04 -19.40
C LEU A 685 -37.29 -15.57 -17.98
N MET A 686 -36.61 -14.43 -17.87
CA MET A 686 -36.13 -13.88 -16.61
C MET A 686 -37.17 -13.00 -15.90
N SER A 687 -38.29 -12.65 -16.55
CA SER A 687 -39.40 -11.91 -15.93
C SER A 687 -40.01 -12.68 -14.76
N TRP A 688 -39.96 -14.01 -14.79
CA TRP A 688 -40.39 -14.91 -13.72
C TRP A 688 -39.54 -14.75 -12.43
N LEU A 689 -38.29 -14.29 -12.54
CA LEU A 689 -37.41 -13.98 -11.40
C LEU A 689 -37.58 -12.53 -10.88
N LYS A 690 -38.37 -11.68 -11.57
CA LYS A 690 -38.64 -10.30 -11.14
C LYS A 690 -39.68 -10.21 -10.01
N HIS A 691 -40.43 -11.27 -9.72
CA HIS A 691 -41.43 -11.29 -8.64
C HIS A 691 -40.87 -11.98 -7.37
N PRO A 692 -40.54 -11.21 -6.31
CA PRO A 692 -40.40 -11.81 -4.98
C PRO A 692 -41.81 -12.18 -4.50
N TYR A 693 -41.91 -13.21 -3.65
CA TYR A 693 -43.15 -13.71 -3.03
C TYR A 693 -43.90 -14.80 -3.81
N THR A 694 -43.47 -16.05 -3.64
CA THR A 694 -44.29 -17.18 -3.14
C THR A 694 -43.42 -18.44 -3.06
N VAL A 695 -43.59 -19.22 -1.99
CA VAL A 695 -42.76 -20.39 -1.62
C VAL A 695 -42.95 -21.58 -2.58
N ASP A 696 -44.01 -21.58 -3.39
CA ASP A 696 -44.35 -22.71 -4.29
C ASP A 696 -43.62 -22.74 -5.64
N HIS A 697 -42.68 -21.83 -5.91
CA HIS A 697 -42.13 -21.66 -7.27
C HIS A 697 -40.84 -22.43 -7.57
N VAL A 698 -40.10 -22.95 -6.57
CA VAL A 698 -38.80 -23.61 -6.80
C VAL A 698 -38.94 -25.00 -7.45
N SER A 699 -40.05 -25.71 -7.17
CA SER A 699 -40.33 -27.03 -7.77
C SER A 699 -40.44 -26.97 -9.31
N LYS A 700 -40.91 -25.86 -9.90
CA LYS A 700 -41.04 -25.74 -11.36
C LYS A 700 -39.75 -25.35 -12.08
N CYS A 701 -38.80 -24.71 -11.40
CA CYS A 701 -37.48 -24.43 -11.99
C CYS A 701 -36.65 -25.70 -12.15
N HIS A 702 -36.80 -26.68 -11.26
CA HIS A 702 -36.12 -27.97 -11.35
C HIS A 702 -36.49 -28.72 -12.64
N ASP A 703 -37.77 -28.72 -13.03
CA ASP A 703 -38.25 -29.47 -14.20
C ASP A 703 -37.89 -28.80 -15.56
N THR A 704 -37.64 -27.49 -15.56
CA THR A 704 -37.34 -26.73 -16.80
C THR A 704 -35.85 -26.83 -17.19
N ILE A 705 -34.95 -27.03 -16.22
CA ILE A 705 -33.50 -27.19 -16.48
C ILE A 705 -33.19 -28.58 -17.06
N HIS A 706 -33.99 -29.59 -16.73
CA HIS A 706 -33.80 -30.96 -17.21
C HIS A 706 -34.38 -31.27 -18.61
N SER A 707 -35.06 -30.30 -19.26
CA SER A 707 -35.74 -30.52 -20.54
C SER A 707 -35.03 -29.94 -21.78
N PHE A 708 -33.79 -29.47 -21.66
CA PHE A 708 -33.00 -29.05 -22.83
C PHE A 708 -32.25 -30.24 -23.45
N PRO A 709 -32.48 -30.57 -24.74
CA PRO A 709 -31.65 -31.53 -25.46
C PRO A 709 -30.34 -30.85 -25.87
N VAL A 710 -29.22 -31.38 -25.37
CA VAL A 710 -27.88 -30.99 -25.81
C VAL A 710 -27.64 -31.58 -27.21
N GLN A 711 -27.87 -30.79 -28.25
CA GLN A 711 -27.30 -31.07 -29.57
C GLN A 711 -25.94 -30.36 -29.67
N ARG A 712 -24.88 -31.17 -29.77
CA ARG A 712 -23.54 -30.73 -30.18
C ARG A 712 -23.56 -30.44 -31.67
N GLU A 713 -23.27 -29.21 -32.07
CA GLU A 713 -22.72 -28.92 -33.39
C GLU A 713 -21.34 -28.27 -33.23
N ASP A 714 -20.34 -28.99 -33.74
CA ASP A 714 -18.96 -28.57 -33.90
C ASP A 714 -18.87 -27.39 -34.88
N LYS A 715 -18.42 -26.21 -34.40
CA LYS A 715 -17.71 -25.24 -35.23
C LYS A 715 -16.58 -24.59 -34.43
N SER A 716 -15.36 -24.86 -34.87
CA SER A 716 -14.12 -24.21 -34.42
C SER A 716 -14.08 -22.74 -34.83
N PRO A 717 -13.38 -21.91 -34.02
CA PRO A 717 -12.30 -21.10 -34.60
C PRO A 717 -11.02 -21.13 -33.75
N LEU A 718 -9.95 -21.59 -34.40
CA LEU A 718 -8.55 -21.14 -34.35
C LEU A 718 -8.08 -20.23 -33.19
N SER A 719 -7.27 -20.84 -32.32
CA SER A 719 -5.94 -20.41 -31.85
C SER A 719 -5.70 -18.94 -31.47
N LEU A 720 -5.72 -18.62 -30.17
CA LEU A 720 -4.69 -17.80 -29.50
C LEU A 720 -4.93 -17.78 -27.97
N CYS A 721 -4.53 -18.83 -27.25
CA CYS A 721 -4.27 -18.80 -25.81
C CYS A 721 -3.60 -20.13 -25.41
N ALA A 722 -2.29 -20.23 -25.66
CA ALA A 722 -1.46 -21.28 -25.09
C ALA A 722 -0.26 -20.56 -24.44
N SER A 723 -0.25 -20.50 -23.10
CA SER A 723 0.93 -20.32 -22.21
C SER A 723 0.57 -19.70 -20.85
N ILE A 724 -0.36 -20.29 -20.09
CA ILE A 724 -0.40 -20.12 -18.62
C ILE A 724 -0.90 -21.43 -18.00
N ASP A 725 -0.13 -22.50 -18.12
CA ASP A 725 -0.35 -23.73 -17.33
C ASP A 725 1.02 -24.23 -16.88
N THR A 726 1.36 -23.91 -15.63
CA THR A 726 2.40 -24.54 -14.79
C THR A 726 2.41 -23.79 -13.45
N LEU A 727 1.71 -24.31 -12.44
CA LEU A 727 1.61 -23.70 -11.10
C LEU A 727 2.21 -24.65 -10.04
N PRO A 728 3.05 -24.16 -9.10
CA PRO A 728 3.84 -25.01 -8.20
C PRO A 728 3.12 -25.47 -6.92
N TYR A 729 3.47 -26.66 -6.43
CA TYR A 729 3.27 -27.15 -5.06
C TYR A 729 4.31 -26.54 -4.11
N TRP A 730 3.89 -26.17 -2.89
CA TRP A 730 4.75 -25.54 -1.91
C TRP A 730 4.89 -26.40 -0.65
N GLN A 731 6.12 -26.60 -0.21
CA GLN A 731 6.41 -27.24 1.07
C GLN A 731 6.69 -26.23 2.18
N VAL A 732 6.25 -26.54 3.41
CA VAL A 732 6.55 -25.74 4.60
C VAL A 732 7.04 -26.67 5.72
N SER A 733 8.22 -26.35 6.26
CA SER A 733 8.69 -26.90 7.53
C SER A 733 8.61 -25.82 8.61
N SER A 734 8.09 -26.15 9.79
CA SER A 734 7.96 -25.19 10.89
C SER A 734 8.14 -25.86 12.24
N TYR A 735 9.01 -25.28 13.08
CA TYR A 735 9.17 -25.70 14.47
C TYR A 735 8.09 -25.05 15.34
N CYS A 736 7.33 -25.88 16.05
CA CYS A 736 6.36 -25.45 17.03
C CYS A 736 6.85 -25.81 18.44
N THR A 737 7.25 -24.81 19.21
CA THR A 737 7.60 -24.97 20.62
C THR A 737 6.32 -24.89 21.46
N ILE A 738 6.11 -25.88 22.36
CA ILE A 738 4.88 -26.01 23.15
C ILE A 738 4.68 -24.82 24.14
N SER A 739 5.72 -24.02 24.36
CA SER A 739 5.65 -22.71 25.02
C SER A 739 6.15 -21.62 24.06
N LYS A 740 5.26 -20.73 23.60
CA LYS A 740 5.60 -19.62 22.70
C LYS A 740 6.23 -18.45 23.47
N HIS A 741 7.26 -17.86 22.90
CA HIS A 741 8.08 -16.76 23.43
C HIS A 741 7.39 -15.46 23.89
N ASN A 742 6.06 -15.34 23.89
CA ASN A 742 5.33 -14.16 24.37
C ASN A 742 3.84 -14.42 24.69
N LEU A 743 3.45 -15.66 24.92
CA LEU A 743 2.16 -15.99 25.54
C LEU A 743 2.50 -16.43 26.96
N GLU A 744 1.95 -15.79 28.00
CA GLU A 744 2.14 -16.23 29.40
C GLU A 744 1.55 -17.64 29.60
N PRO A 745 2.35 -18.71 29.64
CA PRO A 745 1.85 -20.05 29.91
C PRO A 745 1.84 -20.27 31.43
N SER A 746 0.81 -20.92 31.94
CA SER A 746 0.68 -21.30 33.35
C SER A 746 1.79 -22.29 33.75
N PHE A 747 2.67 -21.96 34.70
CA PHE A 747 3.83 -22.81 35.03
C PHE A 747 3.68 -23.68 36.31
N ARG A 748 2.76 -23.36 37.23
CA ARG A 748 2.48 -24.18 38.43
C ARG A 748 1.00 -24.14 38.84
N ARG A 749 0.53 -25.24 39.45
CA ARG A 749 -0.74 -25.32 40.19
C ARG A 749 -0.46 -25.76 41.63
N GLU A 750 -0.92 -24.98 42.59
CA GLU A 750 -1.27 -25.45 43.94
C GLU A 750 -2.77 -25.20 44.16
N SER A 751 -3.35 -25.91 45.12
CA SER A 751 -4.77 -25.98 45.50
C SER A 751 -5.66 -24.88 44.91
N HIS A 752 -6.15 -25.12 43.68
CA HIS A 752 -7.17 -24.36 42.95
C HIS A 752 -6.83 -22.96 42.39
N GLU A 753 -5.58 -22.50 42.39
CA GLU A 753 -5.20 -21.26 41.67
C GLU A 753 -4.01 -21.44 40.71
N VAL A 754 -4.08 -20.74 39.57
CA VAL A 754 -3.05 -20.70 38.54
C VAL A 754 -2.12 -19.52 38.81
N LEU A 755 -0.82 -19.79 39.06
CA LEU A 755 0.17 -18.77 39.38
C LEU A 755 1.16 -18.56 38.23
N ASN A 756 1.35 -17.29 37.85
CA ASN A 756 2.45 -16.85 37.00
C ASN A 756 3.67 -16.52 37.89
N PRO A 757 4.91 -16.87 37.49
CA PRO A 757 6.10 -16.53 38.26
C PRO A 757 6.25 -15.00 38.35
N SER A 758 6.42 -14.49 39.57
CA SER A 758 6.50 -13.06 39.90
C SER A 758 7.76 -12.36 39.35
N CYS A 759 8.72 -13.12 38.83
CA CYS A 759 9.93 -12.62 38.22
C CYS A 759 10.34 -13.54 37.06
N THR A 760 10.35 -13.03 35.83
CA THR A 760 10.78 -13.76 34.62
C THR A 760 12.04 -13.12 34.03
N VAL A 761 13.05 -13.94 33.77
CA VAL A 761 14.26 -13.53 33.04
C VAL A 761 14.04 -13.85 31.55
N PRO A 762 14.42 -12.98 30.60
CA PRO A 762 14.28 -13.27 29.17
C PRO A 762 15.15 -14.49 28.81
N ILE A 763 14.50 -15.59 28.43
CA ILE A 763 15.17 -16.80 27.91
C ILE A 763 14.85 -16.99 26.43
N VAL A 764 15.84 -17.45 25.66
CA VAL A 764 15.74 -17.66 24.21
C VAL A 764 15.06 -18.99 23.86
N GLU A 765 14.90 -19.90 24.82
CA GLU A 765 14.10 -21.13 24.69
C GLU A 765 13.72 -21.64 26.09
N ALA A 766 12.44 -22.01 26.30
CA ALA A 766 11.99 -22.65 27.54
C ALA A 766 12.24 -24.17 27.45
N SER A 767 12.49 -24.86 28.56
CA SER A 767 12.87 -26.29 28.62
C SER A 767 11.76 -27.30 28.24
N CYS A 768 10.80 -26.90 27.40
CA CYS A 768 9.72 -27.77 26.93
C CYS A 768 10.05 -28.33 25.54
N GLN A 769 9.61 -29.56 25.26
CA GLN A 769 9.82 -30.22 23.96
C GLN A 769 9.28 -29.37 22.79
N SER A 770 10.07 -29.27 21.73
CA SER A 770 9.70 -28.69 20.44
C SER A 770 9.27 -29.79 19.47
N VAL A 771 8.19 -29.58 18.72
CA VAL A 771 7.74 -30.50 17.67
C VAL A 771 7.98 -29.85 16.31
N LEU A 772 8.57 -30.61 15.38
CA LEU A 772 8.72 -30.21 13.98
C LEU A 772 7.46 -30.62 13.21
N ILE A 773 6.83 -29.67 12.52
CA ILE A 773 5.68 -29.93 11.66
C ILE A 773 6.14 -29.83 10.21
N TRP A 774 5.80 -30.84 9.42
CA TRP A 774 6.10 -30.91 8.00
C TRP A 774 4.81 -31.11 7.21
N GLY A 775 4.59 -30.28 6.19
CA GLY A 775 3.41 -30.38 5.35
C GLY A 775 3.62 -29.71 4.00
N TYR A 776 2.75 -30.03 3.05
CA TYR A 776 2.73 -29.45 1.72
C TYR A 776 1.33 -28.95 1.39
N PHE A 777 1.25 -27.95 0.53
CA PHE A 777 -0.02 -27.37 0.09
C PHE A 777 0.05 -26.98 -1.39
N SER A 778 -1.11 -27.00 -2.03
CA SER A 778 -1.32 -26.43 -3.36
C SER A 778 -2.43 -25.38 -3.32
N TRP A 779 -2.79 -24.83 -4.47
CA TRP A 779 -3.96 -23.97 -4.62
C TRP A 779 -5.26 -24.67 -4.19
N ALA A 780 -5.32 -26.01 -4.22
CA ALA A 780 -6.48 -26.80 -3.80
C ALA A 780 -6.61 -26.95 -2.28
N GLY A 781 -5.57 -26.62 -1.50
CA GLY A 781 -5.62 -26.66 -0.03
C GLY A 781 -4.33 -27.17 0.61
N LEU A 782 -4.35 -27.21 1.95
CA LEU A 782 -3.30 -27.80 2.79
C LEU A 782 -3.58 -29.28 2.98
N GLU A 783 -2.66 -30.13 2.51
CA GLU A 783 -2.71 -31.58 2.72
C GLU A 783 -2.19 -31.94 4.12
N SER A 784 -2.53 -33.15 4.60
CA SER A 784 -2.37 -33.53 6.02
C SER A 784 -0.93 -33.37 6.54
N PRO A 785 -0.68 -32.54 7.58
CA PRO A 785 0.66 -32.32 8.10
C PRO A 785 1.14 -33.47 9.00
N THR A 786 2.41 -33.84 8.88
CA THR A 786 3.06 -34.87 9.70
C THR A 786 3.92 -34.25 10.80
N LEU A 787 3.86 -34.84 11.99
CA LEU A 787 4.57 -34.40 13.19
C LEU A 787 5.84 -35.23 13.41
N TYR A 788 6.96 -34.56 13.60
CA TYR A 788 8.26 -35.17 13.94
C TYR A 788 8.75 -34.66 15.29
N ASN A 789 9.19 -35.58 16.15
CA ASN A 789 9.69 -35.26 17.50
C ASN A 789 11.19 -34.90 17.52
N GLU A 790 11.90 -35.06 16.41
CA GLU A 790 13.34 -34.78 16.27
C GLU A 790 13.68 -34.07 14.95
N LYS A 791 14.95 -33.67 14.77
CA LYS A 791 15.44 -33.12 13.50
C LYS A 791 15.42 -34.21 12.42
N MET A 792 14.64 -33.96 11.37
CA MET A 792 14.49 -34.87 10.22
C MET A 792 15.83 -35.11 9.52
N LYS A 793 16.16 -36.38 9.28
CA LYS A 793 17.33 -36.81 8.50
C LYS A 793 16.96 -36.95 7.03
N SER A 794 17.95 -36.96 6.14
CA SER A 794 17.73 -36.98 4.69
C SER A 794 17.01 -38.22 4.18
N PHE A 795 17.11 -39.38 4.84
CA PHE A 795 16.36 -40.59 4.44
C PHE A 795 14.89 -40.52 4.85
N GLU A 796 14.58 -39.96 6.02
CA GLU A 796 13.20 -39.77 6.49
C GLU A 796 12.44 -38.79 5.58
N CYS A 797 13.16 -37.80 5.01
CA CYS A 797 12.63 -36.90 4.00
C CYS A 797 12.27 -37.63 2.70
N VAL A 798 13.12 -38.57 2.26
CA VAL A 798 12.85 -39.40 1.07
C VAL A 798 11.62 -40.28 1.29
N ASP A 799 11.50 -40.92 2.45
CA ASP A 799 10.37 -41.79 2.78
C ASP A 799 9.06 -40.98 2.84
N PHE A 800 9.08 -39.81 3.49
CA PHE A 800 7.91 -38.92 3.53
C PHE A 800 7.45 -38.50 2.13
N LEU A 801 8.37 -38.12 1.24
CA LEU A 801 8.02 -37.69 -0.11
C LEU A 801 7.45 -38.84 -0.95
N LYS A 802 7.99 -40.06 -0.80
CA LYS A 802 7.46 -41.26 -1.45
C LYS A 802 6.06 -41.61 -0.96
N ASP A 803 5.82 -41.53 0.33
CA ASP A 803 4.59 -42.02 0.95
C ASP A 803 3.43 -41.02 0.86
N HIS A 804 3.74 -39.72 0.75
CA HIS A 804 2.73 -38.66 0.83
C HIS A 804 2.73 -37.69 -0.34
N LEU A 805 3.89 -37.19 -0.78
CA LEU A 805 3.93 -36.17 -1.84
C LEU A 805 3.68 -36.77 -3.22
N ILE A 806 4.43 -37.81 -3.61
CA ILE A 806 4.34 -38.40 -4.95
C ILE A 806 2.91 -38.89 -5.26
N PRO A 807 2.24 -39.66 -4.38
CA PRO A 807 0.86 -40.10 -4.63
C PRO A 807 -0.13 -38.93 -4.77
N SER A 808 0.09 -37.85 -4.03
CA SER A 808 -0.76 -36.65 -4.12
C SER A 808 -0.48 -35.87 -5.40
N MET A 809 0.78 -35.73 -5.81
CA MET A 809 1.14 -35.10 -7.08
C MET A 809 0.59 -35.88 -8.27
N ASP A 810 0.68 -37.22 -8.26
CA ASP A 810 0.12 -38.08 -9.31
C ASP A 810 -1.41 -37.94 -9.39
N TYR A 811 -2.08 -37.79 -8.24
CA TYR A 811 -3.54 -37.62 -8.19
C TYR A 811 -4.00 -36.25 -8.71
N PHE A 812 -3.33 -35.17 -8.30
CA PHE A 812 -3.76 -33.80 -8.63
C PHE A 812 -3.15 -33.25 -9.93
N PHE A 813 -2.00 -33.75 -10.36
CA PHE A 813 -1.23 -33.26 -11.52
C PHE A 813 -0.58 -34.43 -12.29
N PRO A 814 -1.39 -35.27 -12.97
CA PRO A 814 -0.90 -36.49 -13.62
C PRO A 814 0.04 -36.24 -14.82
N GLU A 815 0.12 -35.01 -15.35
CA GLU A 815 0.96 -34.70 -16.52
C GLU A 815 2.09 -33.68 -16.26
N ASP A 816 1.91 -32.63 -15.43
CA ASP A 816 2.91 -31.55 -15.28
C ASP A 816 2.92 -30.87 -13.87
N GLY A 817 3.30 -31.61 -12.82
CA GLY A 817 3.44 -31.06 -11.46
C GLY A 817 4.83 -30.44 -11.19
N ILE A 818 4.89 -29.20 -10.69
CA ILE A 818 6.14 -28.58 -10.19
C ILE A 818 6.19 -28.65 -8.67
N PHE A 819 7.17 -29.36 -8.11
CA PHE A 819 7.44 -29.39 -6.68
C PHE A 819 8.44 -28.29 -6.28
N GLN A 820 8.04 -27.40 -5.37
CA GLN A 820 8.90 -26.33 -4.86
C GLN A 820 9.21 -26.53 -3.38
N ASP A 821 10.51 -26.56 -3.08
CA ASP A 821 11.05 -26.71 -1.73
C ASP A 821 12.14 -25.65 -1.45
N ASP A 822 12.59 -25.57 -0.19
CA ASP A 822 13.67 -24.68 0.21
C ASP A 822 15.07 -25.25 -0.14
N ASN A 823 16.13 -24.62 0.37
CA ASN A 823 17.52 -25.01 0.06
C ASN A 823 18.20 -25.73 1.23
N ALA A 824 17.43 -26.43 2.08
CA ALA A 824 17.95 -27.14 3.24
C ALA A 824 18.94 -28.24 2.81
N ARG A 825 19.97 -28.47 3.65
CA ARG A 825 20.99 -29.50 3.39
C ARG A 825 20.41 -30.92 3.28
N THR A 826 19.30 -31.20 3.96
CA THR A 826 18.60 -32.49 3.92
C THR A 826 17.93 -32.75 2.57
N GLN A 827 17.47 -31.69 1.89
CA GLN A 827 16.79 -31.75 0.59
C GLN A 827 17.76 -31.80 -0.61
N ARG A 828 19.04 -31.47 -0.38
CA ARG A 828 20.13 -31.62 -1.36
C ARG A 828 21.02 -32.83 -1.10
N ALA A 829 20.55 -33.76 -0.28
CA ALA A 829 21.28 -35.00 -0.06
C ALA A 829 21.24 -35.84 -1.35
N ARG A 830 22.31 -36.58 -1.64
CA ARG A 830 22.42 -37.44 -2.83
C ARG A 830 21.28 -38.47 -2.94
N SER A 831 20.64 -38.81 -1.82
CA SER A 831 19.47 -39.68 -1.75
C SER A 831 18.17 -39.03 -2.25
N MET A 832 18.07 -37.69 -2.18
CA MET A 832 16.94 -36.90 -2.69
C MET A 832 17.07 -36.63 -4.20
N ASP A 833 18.29 -36.38 -4.68
CA ASP A 833 18.57 -36.25 -6.13
C ASP A 833 18.30 -37.55 -6.91
N ASN A 834 18.25 -38.70 -6.22
CA ASN A 834 17.92 -40.00 -6.83
C ASN A 834 16.42 -40.35 -6.73
N LEU A 835 15.61 -39.54 -6.02
CA LEU A 835 14.19 -39.78 -5.83
C LEU A 835 13.33 -39.17 -6.96
N PHE A 836 13.71 -37.97 -7.39
CA PHE A 836 13.17 -37.28 -8.56
C PHE A 836 14.02 -37.62 -9.79
#